data_AF-A0A0K8TY41-F1
#
_entry.id   AF-A0A0K8TY41-F1
#
_cell.length_a   1.000
_cell.length_b   1.000
_cell.length_c   1.000
_cell.angle_alpha   90.00
_cell.angle_beta   90.00
_cell.angle_gamma   90.00
#
_symmetry.space_group_name_H-M   'P 1'
#
loop_
_entity.id
_entity.type
_entity.pdbx_description
1 polymer ?
#
loop_
_entity_poly.entity_id
_entity_poly.type
_entity_poly.pdbx_seq_one_letter_code
_entity_poly.pdbx_strand_id
1 'polypeptide(L)'
;MPPVEIRRALQTDSIETPLSSLSNEFADYLRNKKRLTQQNVREVFRKLLQIEDCDTMRDYSSLAQRNVQLRTYENDYIVKLKIPQHIRFENIIFPFDDVIVLPAEEGNAATNSLDDLMKKMEQLSDETAVKQAPEKNKSKKYIGQIECISYGRVTFKCNKKIPSDKTYTILFRPARMVLRYQYRALELMSIMPPRILKQFLFPDEILMRELPTLSLNLLNKSIYENPESLQAIQCMVNGNDTQSPPYIIFGPPGTGKTSTLVEAIYQIYMLQPQSHILITAGSNGACDEIALRLCNALASNIERQTITRIYSRSYENRAENINETLLEYSNLYANHFLPDVEVLHSYRIVVCTLSLVGRLATGKFGTEKDGNGVFTHVFVDEVAASTEMETLVALTATLSSNSSLVIAGDHQQLGPILNSKRAANMGLELSLMERLLARDCYRVDEYGNYNRQIQIRLRRNYRSHPEIVKLFSEMFYDGQLLSEASPDVQQLCRDWHRAPNPEYPIIFHSVFGPEQREKNSTSRYNPLEIQIVMDYVRDLLCFGIKGHKVLQSDIGIITPYKKQYIRIQEELNLRNWYQIETGAVESFQGKEKSIIIISFVRSFTNNLGFLESRNRLNVALSRARALLILIGNPRTLSINSDFKHIIELCRLQRTMVGASYFDDDGKNPNKCNNESMTKLTKSLEKLNISKENINACGKNGGKSKKARTRARKNQANNNNTAAATTTMNEGATTVNDVLKSNNSSKFKSKKCYFYYKLRSTKREKAKAKSVESHDVDR
;
A
#
# COMPACT_ATOMS: atom_id res chain seq x y z
N MET A 1 -0.94 1.14 28.93
CA MET A 1 -0.08 2.10 28.21
C MET A 1 1.38 1.76 28.45
N PRO A 2 2.34 2.41 27.78
CA PRO A 2 3.74 2.36 28.17
C PRO A 2 3.93 2.88 29.61
N PRO A 3 4.85 2.29 30.40
CA PRO A 3 5.15 2.72 31.76
C PRO A 3 5.53 4.21 31.85
N VAL A 4 5.30 4.83 33.02
CA VAL A 4 5.61 6.26 33.26
C VAL A 4 7.09 6.53 33.04
N GLU A 5 7.93 5.59 33.43
CA GLU A 5 9.38 5.65 33.33
C GLU A 5 9.83 5.75 31.87
N ILE A 6 9.19 4.99 30.97
CA ILE A 6 9.43 5.07 29.53
C ILE A 6 8.99 6.42 29.00
N ARG A 7 7.82 6.91 29.42
CA ARG A 7 7.33 8.23 28.98
C ARG A 7 8.29 9.36 29.38
N ARG A 8 8.80 9.33 30.61
CA ARG A 8 9.80 10.28 31.09
C ARG A 8 11.12 10.16 30.32
N ALA A 9 11.60 8.94 30.10
CA ALA A 9 12.83 8.68 29.34
C ALA A 9 12.76 9.23 27.90
N LEU A 10 11.56 9.30 27.32
CA LEU A 10 11.33 9.82 25.97
C LEU A 10 11.07 11.34 25.90
N GLN A 11 11.22 12.08 27.01
CA GLN A 11 11.11 13.55 27.03
C GLN A 11 12.44 14.25 26.70
N THR A 12 13.57 13.53 26.75
CA THR A 12 14.90 14.06 26.46
C THR A 12 15.37 13.65 25.06
N ASP A 13 16.21 14.46 24.42
CA ASP A 13 16.79 14.12 23.11
C ASP A 13 17.79 12.95 23.19
N SER A 14 18.48 12.80 24.33
CA SER A 14 19.34 11.64 24.62
C SER A 14 18.53 10.54 25.32
N ILE A 15 17.84 9.72 24.53
CA ILE A 15 16.95 8.67 25.06
C ILE A 15 17.66 7.38 25.47
N GLU A 16 18.87 7.12 24.97
CA GLU A 16 19.56 5.84 25.19
C GLU A 16 19.99 5.67 26.64
N THR A 17 20.54 6.71 27.28
CA THR A 17 20.99 6.65 28.68
C THR A 17 19.82 6.43 29.65
N PRO A 18 18.71 7.19 29.58
CA PRO A 18 17.55 6.98 30.45
C PRO A 18 16.82 5.65 30.16
N LEU A 19 16.84 5.14 28.92
CA LEU A 19 16.22 3.84 28.62
C LEU A 19 17.09 2.66 29.09
N SER A 20 18.41 2.80 29.02
CA SER A 20 19.37 1.77 29.47
C SER A 20 19.30 1.55 30.99
N SER A 21 18.97 2.57 31.78
CA SER A 21 18.81 2.40 33.22
C SER A 21 17.53 1.65 33.63
N LEU A 22 16.61 1.40 32.69
CA LEU A 22 15.32 0.75 32.95
C LEU A 22 15.31 -0.77 32.73
N SER A 23 16.35 -1.34 32.11
CA SER A 23 16.52 -2.79 31.92
C SER A 23 17.97 -3.10 31.55
N ASN A 24 18.58 -4.02 32.28
CA ASN A 24 19.93 -4.49 32.00
C ASN A 24 20.00 -5.18 30.63
N GLU A 25 18.99 -5.99 30.29
CA GLU A 25 18.89 -6.69 29.01
C GLU A 25 18.81 -5.71 27.83
N PHE A 26 18.06 -4.62 27.99
CA PHE A 26 17.96 -3.58 26.97
C PHE A 26 19.25 -2.76 26.87
N ALA A 27 19.90 -2.45 28.00
CA ALA A 27 21.21 -1.80 28.01
C ALA A 27 22.27 -2.67 27.32
N ASP A 28 22.29 -3.97 27.60
CA ASP A 28 23.18 -4.93 26.96
C ASP A 28 22.92 -5.03 25.46
N TYR A 29 21.65 -5.04 25.05
CA TYR A 29 21.27 -4.99 23.64
C TYR A 29 21.85 -3.74 22.95
N LEU A 30 21.69 -2.55 23.53
CA LEU A 30 22.24 -1.32 22.96
C LEU A 30 23.76 -1.33 22.91
N ARG A 31 24.44 -1.83 23.95
CA ARG A 31 25.91 -1.96 23.98
C ARG A 31 26.44 -2.99 22.99
N ASN A 32 25.74 -4.11 22.81
CA ASN A 32 26.18 -5.23 21.98
C ASN A 32 25.69 -5.13 20.53
N LYS A 33 25.81 -3.95 19.94
CA LYS A 33 25.44 -3.68 18.54
C LYS A 33 24.02 -4.12 18.18
N LYS A 34 23.06 -3.98 19.11
CA LYS A 34 21.65 -4.31 18.89
C LYS A 34 21.42 -5.79 18.53
N ARG A 35 22.21 -6.70 19.12
CA ARG A 35 22.07 -8.15 18.90
C ARG A 35 20.95 -8.75 19.75
N LEU A 36 19.95 -9.33 19.10
CA LEU A 36 18.90 -10.12 19.76
C LEU A 36 19.41 -11.52 20.11
N THR A 37 19.05 -11.98 21.31
CA THR A 37 19.32 -13.32 21.84
C THR A 37 18.03 -13.90 22.40
N GLN A 38 18.00 -15.23 22.61
CA GLN A 38 16.85 -15.90 23.22
C GLN A 38 16.48 -15.33 24.59
N GLN A 39 17.45 -14.80 25.34
CA GLN A 39 17.25 -14.24 26.68
C GLN A 39 16.71 -12.82 26.64
N ASN A 40 17.20 -11.96 25.74
CA ASN A 40 16.84 -10.54 25.73
C ASN A 40 15.65 -10.19 24.82
N VAL A 41 15.31 -11.05 23.84
CA VAL A 41 14.39 -10.71 22.75
C VAL A 41 13.04 -10.19 23.22
N ARG A 42 12.49 -10.80 24.28
CA ARG A 42 11.19 -10.43 24.83
C ARG A 42 11.21 -9.03 25.44
N GLU A 43 12.20 -8.75 26.28
CA GLU A 43 12.32 -7.44 26.93
C GLU A 43 12.66 -6.35 25.92
N VAL A 44 13.56 -6.63 24.98
CA VAL A 44 13.93 -5.68 23.93
C VAL A 44 12.73 -5.29 23.09
N PHE A 45 11.99 -6.26 22.54
CA PHE A 45 10.80 -5.93 21.76
C PHE A 45 9.72 -5.26 22.59
N ARG A 46 9.53 -5.64 23.87
CA ARG A 46 8.60 -4.93 24.75
C ARG A 46 8.96 -3.44 24.84
N LYS A 47 10.23 -3.10 25.04
CA LYS A 47 10.68 -1.70 25.12
C LYS A 47 10.51 -0.98 23.78
N LEU A 48 10.89 -1.61 22.67
CA LEU A 48 10.73 -1.01 21.34
C LEU A 48 9.25 -0.71 21.00
N LEU A 49 8.33 -1.64 21.31
CA LEU A 49 6.89 -1.43 21.14
C LEU A 49 6.35 -0.33 22.05
N GLN A 50 6.88 -0.19 23.27
CA GLN A 50 6.53 0.91 24.17
C GLN A 50 6.97 2.27 23.61
N ILE A 51 8.15 2.34 22.97
CA ILE A 51 8.65 3.55 22.33
C ILE A 51 7.80 3.92 21.12
N GLU A 52 7.49 2.95 20.25
CA GLU A 52 6.61 3.14 19.07
C GLU A 52 5.22 3.64 19.47
N ASP A 53 4.63 3.03 20.49
CA ASP A 53 3.31 3.42 21.01
C ASP A 53 3.31 4.82 21.63
N CYS A 54 4.34 5.18 22.40
CA CYS A 54 4.51 6.52 22.95
C CYS A 54 4.61 7.59 21.87
N ASP A 55 5.45 7.36 20.86
CA ASP A 55 5.63 8.33 19.77
C ASP A 55 4.39 8.46 18.90
N THR A 56 3.75 7.34 18.57
CA THR A 56 2.48 7.37 17.84
C THR A 56 1.44 8.19 18.62
N MET A 57 1.28 7.93 19.91
CA MET A 57 0.33 8.67 20.77
C MET A 57 0.65 10.17 20.87
N ARG A 58 1.93 10.56 20.80
CA ARG A 58 2.36 11.95 20.85
C ARG A 58 1.81 12.74 19.67
N ASP A 59 1.83 12.18 18.47
CA ASP A 59 1.26 12.82 17.29
C ASP A 59 -0.25 13.03 17.42
N TYR A 60 -0.99 12.06 17.96
CA TYR A 60 -2.43 12.18 18.21
C TYR A 60 -2.78 13.22 19.27
N SER A 61 -1.96 13.35 20.31
CA SER A 61 -2.17 14.34 21.37
C SER A 61 -2.19 15.78 20.84
N SER A 62 -1.41 16.05 19.78
CA SER A 62 -1.34 17.34 19.12
C SER A 62 -2.63 17.73 18.40
N LEU A 63 -3.54 16.76 18.19
CA LEU A 63 -4.82 16.95 17.52
C LEU A 63 -5.98 17.23 18.47
N ALA A 64 -5.75 17.24 19.78
CA ALA A 64 -6.79 17.49 20.78
C ALA A 64 -7.54 18.80 20.51
N GLN A 65 -8.87 18.75 20.51
CA GLN A 65 -9.73 19.90 20.26
C GLN A 65 -10.51 20.23 21.54
N ARG A 66 -10.53 21.51 21.95
CA ARG A 66 -11.26 21.98 23.12
C ARG A 66 -12.46 22.84 22.74
N ASN A 67 -13.47 22.84 23.60
CA ASN A 67 -14.67 23.68 23.47
C ASN A 67 -15.34 23.55 22.10
N VAL A 68 -15.45 22.31 21.60
CA VAL A 68 -16.05 21.97 20.31
C VAL A 68 -17.53 21.72 20.48
N GLN A 69 -18.35 22.38 19.66
CA GLN A 69 -19.74 21.97 19.46
C GLN A 69 -19.78 20.95 18.33
N LEU A 70 -20.37 19.78 18.59
CA LEU A 70 -20.51 18.72 17.61
C LEU A 70 -21.65 19.05 16.65
N ARG A 71 -21.41 18.87 15.35
CA ARG A 71 -22.49 18.87 14.36
C ARG A 71 -22.96 17.44 14.16
N THR A 72 -24.27 17.24 14.20
CA THR A 72 -24.88 15.94 13.94
C THR A 72 -25.52 15.92 12.56
N TYR A 73 -25.35 14.81 11.85
CA TYR A 73 -26.08 14.53 10.63
C TYR A 73 -26.51 13.07 10.68
N GLU A 74 -27.82 12.83 10.74
CA GLU A 74 -28.39 11.52 11.04
C GLU A 74 -27.83 10.93 12.35
N ASN A 75 -27.02 9.86 12.26
CA ASN A 75 -26.37 9.19 13.39
C ASN A 75 -24.87 9.50 13.49
N ASP A 76 -24.35 10.36 12.63
CA ASP A 76 -22.93 10.68 12.54
C ASP A 76 -22.61 12.02 13.19
N TYR A 77 -21.44 12.09 13.84
CA TYR A 77 -20.90 13.29 14.47
C TYR A 77 -19.75 13.85 13.63
N ILE A 78 -19.79 15.15 13.37
CA ILE A 78 -18.81 15.84 12.52
C ILE A 78 -18.06 16.88 13.33
N VAL A 79 -16.73 16.79 13.31
CA VAL A 79 -15.80 17.76 13.92
C VAL A 79 -14.96 18.40 12.82
N LYS A 80 -14.98 19.73 12.75
CA LYS A 80 -14.01 20.48 11.94
C LYS A 80 -12.76 20.70 12.80
N LEU A 81 -11.64 20.16 12.36
CA LEU A 81 -10.39 20.25 13.10
C LEU A 81 -9.82 21.68 13.02
N LYS A 82 -9.45 22.26 14.16
CA LYS A 82 -8.68 23.51 14.26
C LYS A 82 -7.24 23.12 14.59
N ILE A 83 -6.40 23.06 13.57
CA ILE A 83 -5.03 22.54 13.71
C ILE A 83 -4.04 23.60 13.22
N PRO A 84 -2.91 23.80 13.92
CA PRO A 84 -1.81 24.61 13.43
C PRO A 84 -1.34 24.18 12.03
N GLN A 85 -0.91 25.12 11.18
CA GLN A 85 -0.52 24.84 9.78
C GLN A 85 0.61 23.80 9.62
N HIS A 86 1.39 23.52 10.67
CA HIS A 86 2.50 22.57 10.64
C HIS A 86 2.09 21.12 10.97
N ILE A 87 0.94 20.88 11.61
CA ILE A 87 0.47 19.54 11.97
C ILE A 87 -0.43 19.00 10.86
N ARG A 88 -0.10 17.81 10.35
CA ARG A 88 -0.84 17.14 9.27
C ARG A 88 -1.68 16.00 9.83
N PHE A 89 -2.93 16.28 10.16
CA PHE A 89 -3.82 15.26 10.69
C PHE A 89 -4.10 14.13 9.70
N GLU A 90 -4.05 14.35 8.39
CA GLU A 90 -4.29 13.30 7.38
C GLU A 90 -3.22 12.19 7.38
N ASN A 91 -2.10 12.42 8.06
CA ASN A 91 -1.04 11.45 8.24
C ASN A 91 -1.04 10.85 9.67
N ILE A 92 -1.91 11.34 10.55
CA ILE A 92 -1.96 10.96 11.95
C ILE A 92 -3.22 10.14 12.21
N ILE A 93 -4.40 10.64 11.83
CA ILE A 93 -5.68 9.96 12.05
C ILE A 93 -6.11 9.15 10.84
N PHE A 94 -6.66 7.97 11.09
CA PHE A 94 -7.14 7.02 10.11
C PHE A 94 -8.57 6.55 10.44
N PRO A 95 -9.33 6.01 9.46
CA PRO A 95 -10.59 5.33 9.75
C PRO A 95 -10.40 4.23 10.81
N PHE A 96 -11.43 4.03 11.63
CA PHE A 96 -11.46 3.13 12.80
C PHE A 96 -10.62 3.53 14.01
N ASP A 97 -9.88 4.65 13.95
CA ASP A 97 -9.31 5.25 15.15
C ASP A 97 -10.41 5.68 16.13
N ASP A 98 -10.09 5.66 17.42
CA ASP A 98 -11.07 6.02 18.43
C ASP A 98 -11.16 7.54 18.58
N VAL A 99 -12.38 8.03 18.73
CA VAL A 99 -12.71 9.40 19.12
C VAL A 99 -13.25 9.38 20.54
N ILE A 100 -12.55 10.06 21.45
CA ILE A 100 -12.95 10.18 22.85
C ILE A 100 -13.52 11.59 23.03
N VAL A 101 -14.78 11.66 23.45
CA VAL A 101 -15.53 12.90 23.65
C VAL A 101 -15.81 13.08 25.14
N LEU A 102 -15.34 14.20 25.67
CA LEU A 102 -15.46 14.57 27.08
C LEU A 102 -16.23 15.90 27.22
N PRO A 103 -17.11 16.07 28.21
CA PRO A 103 -17.71 17.38 28.50
C PRO A 103 -16.61 18.42 28.75
N ALA A 104 -16.81 19.66 28.30
CA ALA A 104 -15.78 20.71 28.40
C ALA A 104 -15.29 20.96 29.84
N GLU A 105 -16.17 20.90 30.83
CA GLU A 105 -15.86 21.05 32.27
C GLU A 105 -14.83 20.02 32.75
N GLU A 106 -14.99 18.75 32.34
CA GLU A 106 -14.06 17.68 32.66
C GLU A 106 -12.81 17.75 31.77
N GLY A 107 -12.96 18.04 30.48
CA GLY A 107 -11.89 18.04 29.49
C GLY A 107 -10.87 19.17 29.65
N ASN A 108 -11.32 20.35 30.11
CA ASN A 108 -10.47 21.54 30.28
C ASN A 108 -9.64 21.52 31.57
N ALA A 109 -9.96 20.65 32.54
CA ALA A 109 -9.19 20.48 33.78
C ALA A 109 -7.87 19.69 33.61
N ALA A 110 -7.65 19.05 32.46
CA ALA A 110 -6.36 18.40 32.16
C ALA A 110 -5.34 19.45 31.72
N THR A 111 -4.15 19.46 32.33
CA THR A 111 -3.07 20.33 31.86
C THR A 111 -2.67 19.95 30.43
N ASN A 112 -2.00 20.86 29.71
CA ASN A 112 -1.50 20.60 28.35
C ASN A 112 -0.36 19.55 28.30
N SER A 113 0.02 18.96 29.44
CA SER A 113 1.05 17.94 29.46
C SER A 113 0.58 16.68 28.71
N LEU A 114 1.41 16.18 27.81
CA LEU A 114 1.24 14.91 27.11
C LEU A 114 0.90 13.78 28.10
N ASP A 115 1.53 13.79 29.27
CA ASP A 115 1.31 12.77 30.30
C ASP A 115 -0.10 12.83 30.91
N ASP A 116 -0.67 14.02 31.09
CA ASP A 116 -2.03 14.18 31.60
C ASP A 116 -3.06 13.75 30.56
N LEU A 117 -2.86 14.11 29.29
CA LEU A 117 -3.69 13.67 28.18
C LEU A 117 -3.63 12.14 28.01
N MET A 118 -2.43 11.56 28.02
CA MET A 118 -2.23 10.11 27.93
C MET A 118 -2.84 9.38 29.14
N LYS A 119 -2.64 9.88 30.37
CA LYS A 119 -3.23 9.33 31.59
C LYS A 119 -4.75 9.40 31.56
N LYS A 120 -5.32 10.46 30.99
CA LYS A 120 -6.77 10.60 30.82
C LYS A 120 -7.28 9.61 29.77
N MET A 121 -6.60 9.48 28.63
CA MET A 121 -6.93 8.47 27.61
C MET A 121 -6.84 7.03 28.15
N GLU A 122 -5.98 6.79 29.14
CA GLU A 122 -5.85 5.52 29.87
C GLU A 122 -7.02 5.27 30.85
N GLN A 123 -7.30 6.22 31.75
CA GLN A 123 -8.44 6.13 32.71
C GLN A 123 -9.80 5.99 32.01
N LEU A 124 -9.90 6.49 30.79
CA LEU A 124 -11.13 6.43 29.99
C LEU A 124 -11.30 5.09 29.26
N SER A 125 -10.31 4.19 29.27
CA SER A 125 -10.33 2.90 28.56
C SER A 125 -10.87 1.71 29.36
N ASP A 126 -10.90 1.78 30.70
CA ASP A 126 -11.52 0.75 31.53
C ASP A 126 -13.05 0.92 31.58
N GLU A 127 -13.78 -0.05 31.01
CA GLU A 127 -15.23 -0.19 31.21
C GLU A 127 -15.55 -0.88 32.55
N THR A 128 -14.62 -1.70 33.06
CA THR A 128 -14.74 -2.43 34.34
C THR A 128 -14.74 -1.50 35.55
N ALA A 129 -13.89 -0.46 35.56
CA ALA A 129 -13.86 0.53 36.64
C ALA A 129 -15.14 1.40 36.70
N VAL A 130 -15.83 1.60 35.57
CA VAL A 130 -17.07 2.41 35.50
C VAL A 130 -18.27 1.69 36.12
N LYS A 131 -18.25 0.35 36.19
CA LYS A 131 -19.34 -0.44 36.79
C LYS A 131 -19.37 -0.36 38.32
N GLN A 132 -18.27 0.02 38.99
CA GLN A 132 -18.16 0.05 40.45
C GLN A 132 -18.23 1.46 41.08
N ALA A 133 -18.31 2.52 40.27
CA ALA A 133 -18.37 3.90 40.78
C ALA A 133 -19.83 4.36 41.07
N PRO A 134 -20.09 5.07 42.19
CA PRO A 134 -21.41 5.61 42.53
C PRO A 134 -21.93 6.55 41.43
N GLU A 135 -23.24 6.51 41.13
CA GLU A 135 -23.84 7.19 39.97
C GLU A 135 -23.60 8.70 39.89
N LYS A 136 -23.39 9.37 41.04
CA LYS A 136 -23.08 10.81 41.10
C LYS A 136 -21.68 11.18 40.59
N ASN A 137 -20.76 10.22 40.43
CA ASN A 137 -19.37 10.45 39.97
C ASN A 137 -19.05 9.80 38.61
N LYS A 138 -20.05 9.31 37.86
CA LYS A 138 -19.82 8.76 36.52
C LYS A 138 -19.55 9.91 35.52
N SER A 139 -18.29 10.12 35.17
CA SER A 139 -17.90 11.01 34.09
C SER A 139 -18.66 10.65 32.81
N LYS A 140 -19.35 11.63 32.20
CA LYS A 140 -20.15 11.40 30.98
C LYS A 140 -19.23 11.36 29.76
N LYS A 141 -18.43 10.29 29.65
CA LYS A 141 -17.55 10.02 28.50
C LYS A 141 -18.32 9.35 27.35
N TYR A 142 -17.98 9.72 26.13
CA TYR A 142 -18.47 9.06 24.93
C TYR A 142 -17.29 8.58 24.09
N ILE A 143 -17.35 7.34 23.62
CA ILE A 143 -16.32 6.72 22.78
C ILE A 143 -16.97 6.41 21.44
N GLY A 144 -16.34 6.89 20.38
CA GLY A 144 -16.73 6.64 19.01
C GLY A 144 -15.55 6.18 18.15
N GLN A 145 -15.83 5.89 16.88
CA GLN A 145 -14.84 5.48 15.89
C GLN A 145 -14.96 6.33 14.65
N ILE A 146 -13.81 6.73 14.10
CA ILE A 146 -13.75 7.50 12.85
C ILE A 146 -14.28 6.63 11.71
N GLU A 147 -15.26 7.16 10.98
CA GLU A 147 -15.79 6.56 9.76
C GLU A 147 -15.06 7.10 8.54
N CYS A 148 -14.94 8.42 8.45
CA CYS A 148 -14.26 9.07 7.33
C CYS A 148 -13.61 10.40 7.71
N ILE A 149 -12.60 10.78 6.94
CA ILE A 149 -11.85 12.02 7.09
C ILE A 149 -11.88 12.73 5.74
N SER A 150 -12.37 13.96 5.70
CA SER A 150 -12.53 14.70 4.45
C SER A 150 -12.45 16.21 4.67
N TYR A 151 -11.63 16.90 3.87
CA TYR A 151 -11.49 18.36 3.84
C TYR A 151 -11.35 19.03 5.24
N GLY A 152 -10.51 18.49 6.12
CA GLY A 152 -10.33 19.04 7.48
C GLY A 152 -11.47 18.72 8.45
N ARG A 153 -12.33 17.77 8.09
CA ARG A 153 -13.43 17.28 8.93
C ARG A 153 -13.25 15.80 9.23
N VAL A 154 -13.56 15.43 10.46
CA VAL A 154 -13.64 14.05 10.91
C VAL A 154 -15.10 13.72 11.17
N THR A 155 -15.58 12.67 10.53
CA THR A 155 -16.89 12.09 10.78
C THR A 155 -16.69 10.81 11.57
N PHE A 156 -17.39 10.68 12.70
CA PHE A 156 -17.29 9.51 13.57
C PHE A 156 -18.66 9.08 14.07
N LYS A 157 -18.81 7.79 14.35
CA LYS A 157 -19.99 7.23 15.02
C LYS A 157 -19.69 6.97 16.47
N CYS A 158 -20.71 7.11 17.32
CA CYS A 158 -20.57 6.88 18.75
C CYS A 158 -21.58 5.84 19.22
N ASN A 159 -21.17 5.01 20.17
CA ASN A 159 -22.02 3.97 20.76
C ASN A 159 -23.20 4.55 21.55
N LYS A 160 -23.12 5.82 21.97
CA LYS A 160 -24.13 6.52 22.75
C LYS A 160 -24.45 7.86 22.10
N LYS A 161 -25.71 8.28 22.18
CA LYS A 161 -26.14 9.59 21.69
C LYS A 161 -25.48 10.69 22.53
N ILE A 162 -24.69 11.53 21.86
CA ILE A 162 -24.04 12.70 22.45
C ILE A 162 -25.02 13.89 22.38
N PRO A 163 -25.28 14.59 23.50
CA PRO A 163 -26.09 15.80 23.52
C PRO A 163 -25.53 16.91 22.60
N SER A 164 -26.40 17.64 21.91
CA SER A 164 -26.01 18.68 20.95
C SER A 164 -25.91 20.09 21.54
N ASP A 165 -26.42 20.28 22.76
CA ASP A 165 -26.52 21.56 23.48
C ASP A 165 -25.23 21.94 24.24
N LYS A 166 -24.23 21.04 24.26
CA LYS A 166 -23.01 21.20 25.06
C LYS A 166 -21.76 21.34 24.20
N THR A 167 -20.71 21.85 24.83
CA THR A 167 -19.35 21.86 24.29
C THR A 167 -18.54 20.71 24.85
N TYR A 168 -17.63 20.21 24.03
CA TYR A 168 -16.84 19.02 24.32
C TYR A 168 -15.36 19.23 24.04
N THR A 169 -14.55 18.44 24.72
CA THR A 169 -13.16 18.19 24.38
C THR A 169 -13.10 16.88 23.60
N ILE A 170 -12.50 16.92 22.41
CA ILE A 170 -12.35 15.80 21.49
C ILE A 170 -10.89 15.37 21.49
N LEU A 171 -10.65 14.11 21.81
CA LEU A 171 -9.34 13.48 21.76
C LEU A 171 -9.38 12.35 20.73
N PHE A 172 -8.29 12.18 19.98
CA PHE A 172 -8.12 11.10 19.02
C PHE A 172 -7.14 10.08 19.59
N ARG A 173 -7.37 8.79 19.31
CA ARG A 173 -6.48 7.70 19.71
C ARG A 173 -6.29 6.72 18.55
N PRO A 174 -5.06 6.24 18.28
CA PRO A 174 -4.84 5.21 17.28
C PRO A 174 -5.60 3.93 17.62
N ALA A 175 -6.04 3.20 16.60
CA ALA A 175 -6.52 1.84 16.74
C ALA A 175 -5.36 0.89 17.14
N ARG A 176 -5.26 0.54 18.42
CA ARG A 176 -4.12 -0.20 18.99
C ARG A 176 -4.24 -1.73 18.91
N MET A 177 -5.12 -2.27 18.07
CA MET A 177 -5.36 -3.72 18.02
C MET A 177 -4.14 -4.51 17.56
N VAL A 178 -3.46 -4.06 16.51
CA VAL A 178 -2.23 -4.72 16.01
C VAL A 178 -1.14 -4.71 17.09
N LEU A 179 -0.93 -3.56 17.73
CA LEU A 179 0.01 -3.43 18.84
C LEU A 179 -0.33 -4.38 20.00
N ARG A 180 -1.61 -4.53 20.35
CA ARG A 180 -2.05 -5.48 21.40
C ARG A 180 -1.74 -6.93 21.00
N TYR A 181 -1.91 -7.29 19.73
CA TYR A 181 -1.53 -8.62 19.26
C TYR A 181 -0.02 -8.85 19.38
N GLN A 182 0.81 -7.84 19.11
CA GLN A 182 2.27 -7.94 19.31
C GLN A 182 2.63 -8.12 20.79
N TYR A 183 2.00 -7.41 21.72
CA TYR A 183 2.19 -7.66 23.16
C TYR A 183 1.76 -9.08 23.55
N ARG A 184 0.64 -9.57 23.01
CA ARG A 184 0.19 -10.94 23.24
C ARG A 184 1.19 -11.96 22.69
N ALA A 185 1.80 -11.70 21.55
CA ALA A 185 2.88 -12.55 21.01
C ALA A 185 4.06 -12.66 21.99
N LEU A 186 4.43 -11.56 22.67
CA LEU A 186 5.47 -11.59 23.71
C LEU A 186 5.05 -12.39 24.97
N GLU A 187 3.75 -12.45 25.28
CA GLU A 187 3.23 -13.31 26.33
C GLU A 187 3.26 -14.79 25.90
N LEU A 188 2.79 -15.10 24.70
CA LEU A 188 2.83 -16.47 24.14
C LEU A 188 4.28 -16.98 24.01
N MET A 189 5.21 -16.12 23.60
CA MET A 189 6.63 -16.43 23.55
C MET A 189 7.19 -16.87 24.92
N SER A 190 6.67 -16.34 26.03
CA SER A 190 7.16 -16.68 27.38
C SER A 190 6.76 -18.07 27.87
N ILE A 191 5.71 -18.64 27.29
CA ILE A 191 5.24 -20.01 27.58
C ILE A 191 5.59 -21.00 26.46
N MET A 192 6.14 -20.52 25.35
CA MET A 192 6.58 -21.34 24.24
C MET A 192 7.84 -22.15 24.63
N PRO A 193 7.92 -23.45 24.29
CA PRO A 193 9.10 -24.26 24.56
C PRO A 193 10.39 -23.60 24.03
N PRO A 194 11.48 -23.52 24.83
CA PRO A 194 12.73 -22.90 24.40
C PRO A 194 13.32 -23.49 23.11
N ARG A 195 13.05 -24.76 22.84
CA ARG A 195 13.46 -25.45 21.62
C ARG A 195 12.83 -24.83 20.37
N ILE A 196 11.56 -24.43 20.41
CA ILE A 196 10.86 -23.80 19.27
C ILE A 196 11.46 -22.42 18.98
N LEU A 197 11.71 -21.62 20.03
CA LEU A 197 12.37 -20.32 19.87
C LEU A 197 13.78 -20.47 19.28
N LYS A 198 14.53 -21.45 19.77
CA LYS A 198 15.86 -21.76 19.25
C LYS A 198 15.80 -22.20 17.79
N GLN A 199 14.90 -23.11 17.44
CA GLN A 199 14.72 -23.63 16.08
C GLN A 199 14.35 -22.52 15.08
N PHE A 200 13.35 -21.70 15.40
CA PHE A 200 12.78 -20.77 14.42
C PHE A 200 13.33 -19.35 14.48
N LEU A 201 13.74 -18.85 15.66
CA LEU A 201 14.19 -17.46 15.82
C LEU A 201 15.70 -17.32 16.01
N PHE A 202 16.34 -18.33 16.59
CA PHE A 202 17.78 -18.31 16.89
C PHE A 202 18.49 -19.60 16.44
N PRO A 203 18.34 -20.03 15.16
CA PRO A 203 18.91 -21.28 14.71
C PRO A 203 20.43 -21.28 14.79
N ASP A 204 20.99 -22.41 15.21
CA ASP A 204 22.44 -22.66 15.21
C ASP A 204 22.94 -22.97 13.79
N GLU A 205 24.25 -23.20 13.66
CA GLU A 205 24.83 -23.73 12.42
C GLU A 205 24.26 -25.11 12.08
N ILE A 206 24.10 -25.36 10.78
CA ILE A 206 23.49 -26.56 10.24
C ILE A 206 24.51 -27.27 9.38
N LEU A 207 24.71 -28.56 9.67
CA LEU A 207 25.54 -29.42 8.84
C LEU A 207 24.90 -29.56 7.46
N MET A 208 25.65 -29.23 6.41
CA MET A 208 25.20 -29.42 5.04
C MET A 208 25.03 -30.93 4.75
N ARG A 209 23.86 -31.30 4.25
CA ARG A 209 23.55 -32.65 3.74
C ARG A 209 23.21 -32.59 2.25
N GLU A 210 23.04 -33.76 1.64
CA GLU A 210 22.58 -33.85 0.26
C GLU A 210 21.19 -33.22 0.09
N LEU A 211 21.00 -32.57 -1.05
CA LEU A 211 19.76 -31.89 -1.40
C LEU A 211 18.74 -32.92 -1.92
N PRO A 212 17.45 -32.76 -1.59
CA PRO A 212 16.43 -33.70 -2.04
C PRO A 212 16.27 -33.64 -3.56
N THR A 213 16.14 -34.82 -4.18
CA THR A 213 15.92 -35.01 -5.62
C THR A 213 14.54 -35.62 -5.88
N LEU A 214 13.51 -35.06 -5.23
CA LEU A 214 12.13 -35.53 -5.37
C LEU A 214 11.64 -35.32 -6.82
N SER A 215 11.10 -36.38 -7.43
CA SER A 215 10.36 -36.28 -8.69
C SER A 215 8.95 -35.78 -8.38
N LEU A 216 8.65 -34.55 -8.81
CA LEU A 216 7.37 -33.88 -8.56
C LEU A 216 6.63 -33.73 -9.89
N ASN A 217 5.30 -33.81 -9.87
CA ASN A 217 4.47 -33.51 -11.03
C ASN A 217 3.97 -32.05 -10.93
N LEU A 218 4.71 -31.12 -11.52
CA LEU A 218 4.49 -29.69 -11.33
C LEU A 218 3.26 -29.18 -12.10
N LEU A 219 2.48 -28.30 -11.47
CA LEU A 219 1.40 -27.57 -12.17
C LEU A 219 1.98 -26.65 -13.23
N ASN A 220 2.94 -25.82 -12.81
CA ASN A 220 3.65 -24.95 -13.73
C ASN A 220 4.90 -25.65 -14.28
N LYS A 221 4.78 -26.22 -15.48
CA LYS A 221 5.88 -26.92 -16.16
C LYS A 221 7.10 -26.03 -16.41
N SER A 222 6.93 -24.70 -16.51
CA SER A 222 8.07 -23.78 -16.70
C SER A 222 9.02 -23.77 -15.51
N ILE A 223 8.60 -24.28 -14.35
CA ILE A 223 9.45 -24.39 -13.15
C ILE A 223 10.57 -25.41 -13.35
N TYR A 224 10.41 -26.44 -14.20
CA TYR A 224 11.51 -27.39 -14.48
C TYR A 224 12.72 -26.71 -15.12
N GLU A 225 12.51 -25.60 -15.84
CA GLU A 225 13.57 -24.81 -16.47
C GLU A 225 14.25 -23.85 -15.47
N ASN A 226 13.69 -23.71 -14.27
CA ASN A 226 14.19 -22.86 -13.19
C ASN A 226 14.76 -23.71 -12.05
N PRO A 227 16.08 -23.97 -12.04
CA PRO A 227 16.68 -24.85 -11.05
C PRO A 227 16.55 -24.31 -9.61
N GLU A 228 16.56 -22.99 -9.42
CA GLU A 228 16.40 -22.38 -8.10
C GLU A 228 14.99 -22.63 -7.55
N SER A 229 13.94 -22.37 -8.34
CA SER A 229 12.55 -22.62 -7.93
C SER A 229 12.28 -24.12 -7.72
N LEU A 230 12.75 -24.98 -8.63
CA LEU A 230 12.58 -26.43 -8.49
C LEU A 230 13.21 -26.95 -7.20
N GLN A 231 14.46 -26.55 -6.93
CA GLN A 231 15.17 -26.93 -5.71
C GLN A 231 14.46 -26.42 -4.46
N ALA A 232 13.95 -25.18 -4.49
CA ALA A 232 13.15 -24.63 -3.38
C ALA A 232 11.94 -25.51 -3.07
N ILE A 233 11.19 -25.90 -4.11
CA ILE A 233 10.00 -26.73 -3.98
C ILE A 233 10.36 -28.11 -3.44
N GLN A 234 11.41 -28.75 -3.97
CA GLN A 234 11.88 -30.04 -3.47
C GLN A 234 12.28 -29.97 -2.00
N CYS A 235 13.01 -28.93 -1.57
CA CYS A 235 13.36 -28.72 -0.17
C CYS A 235 12.14 -28.53 0.73
N MET A 236 11.18 -27.70 0.32
CA MET A 236 9.97 -27.44 1.10
C MET A 236 9.07 -28.67 1.20
N VAL A 237 8.86 -29.40 0.10
CA VAL A 237 8.02 -30.61 0.08
C VAL A 237 8.66 -31.75 0.88
N ASN A 238 10.00 -31.85 0.87
CA ASN A 238 10.71 -32.85 1.67
C ASN A 238 10.81 -32.48 3.16
N GLY A 239 10.55 -31.22 3.52
CA GLY A 239 10.97 -30.55 4.76
C GLY A 239 10.36 -31.02 6.09
N ASN A 240 9.88 -32.27 6.20
CA ASN A 240 9.29 -32.81 7.44
C ASN A 240 10.32 -33.24 8.51
N ASP A 241 11.57 -32.76 8.43
CA ASP A 241 12.55 -32.98 9.51
C ASP A 241 12.22 -32.03 10.68
N THR A 242 11.77 -32.59 11.80
CA THR A 242 11.24 -31.89 13.01
C THR A 242 12.26 -30.98 13.73
N GLN A 243 13.42 -30.74 13.14
CA GLN A 243 14.50 -29.88 13.67
C GLN A 243 14.99 -28.83 12.67
N SER A 244 14.37 -28.74 11.49
CA SER A 244 14.78 -27.74 10.49
C SER A 244 14.40 -26.34 10.93
N PRO A 245 15.29 -25.35 10.75
CA PRO A 245 14.97 -23.94 10.96
C PRO A 245 14.19 -23.38 9.76
N PRO A 246 13.79 -22.09 9.77
CA PRO A 246 12.94 -21.54 8.73
C PRO A 246 13.56 -21.66 7.34
N TYR A 247 12.83 -22.17 6.35
CA TYR A 247 13.28 -22.14 4.97
C TYR A 247 13.05 -20.75 4.38
N ILE A 248 14.10 -20.07 3.92
CA ILE A 248 14.04 -18.69 3.42
C ILE A 248 14.07 -18.65 1.89
N ILE A 249 13.03 -18.09 1.27
CA ILE A 249 13.03 -17.75 -0.16
C ILE A 249 13.31 -16.26 -0.30
N PHE A 250 14.53 -15.92 -0.72
CA PHE A 250 14.86 -14.58 -1.18
C PHE A 250 14.48 -14.44 -2.66
N GLY A 251 13.45 -13.64 -2.93
CA GLY A 251 12.86 -13.50 -4.25
C GLY A 251 12.79 -12.04 -4.70
N PRO A 252 13.82 -11.54 -5.42
CA PRO A 252 13.82 -10.25 -6.09
C PRO A 252 12.59 -10.03 -7.00
N PRO A 253 12.30 -8.78 -7.42
CA PRO A 253 11.15 -8.47 -8.26
C PRO A 253 11.11 -9.35 -9.51
N GLY A 254 9.94 -9.88 -9.86
CA GLY A 254 9.74 -10.63 -11.10
C GLY A 254 10.38 -12.03 -11.14
N THR A 255 10.92 -12.53 -10.04
CA THR A 255 11.63 -13.83 -10.00
C THR A 255 10.73 -15.06 -9.82
N GLY A 256 9.40 -14.87 -9.77
CA GLY A 256 8.47 -15.99 -9.59
C GLY A 256 8.36 -16.49 -8.14
N LYS A 257 8.69 -15.66 -7.14
CA LYS A 257 8.53 -15.98 -5.70
C LYS A 257 7.16 -16.57 -5.37
N THR A 258 6.10 -15.84 -5.71
CA THR A 258 4.71 -16.28 -5.46
C THR A 258 4.35 -17.56 -6.24
N SER A 259 4.83 -17.71 -7.48
CA SER A 259 4.63 -18.95 -8.25
C SER A 259 5.32 -20.15 -7.59
N THR A 260 6.52 -19.94 -7.03
CA THR A 260 7.28 -20.97 -6.31
C THR A 260 6.57 -21.39 -5.03
N LEU A 261 6.03 -20.43 -4.27
CA LEU A 261 5.23 -20.70 -3.06
C LEU A 261 3.95 -21.48 -3.38
N VAL A 262 3.18 -21.02 -4.38
CA VAL A 262 1.92 -21.68 -4.79
C VAL A 262 2.17 -23.11 -5.23
N GLU A 263 3.21 -23.35 -6.04
CA GLU A 263 3.59 -24.70 -6.47
C GLU A 263 3.96 -25.57 -5.27
N ALA A 264 4.81 -25.08 -4.35
CA ALA A 264 5.19 -25.84 -3.16
C ALA A 264 4.00 -26.20 -2.28
N ILE A 265 3.10 -25.25 -2.02
CA ILE A 265 1.88 -25.47 -1.25
C ILE A 265 0.98 -26.51 -1.92
N TYR A 266 0.82 -26.42 -3.24
CA TYR A 266 0.05 -27.40 -4.01
C TYR A 266 0.66 -28.81 -3.91
N GLN A 267 1.98 -28.94 -4.09
CA GLN A 267 2.67 -30.22 -3.98
C GLN A 267 2.54 -30.81 -2.57
N ILE A 268 2.70 -30.02 -1.52
CA ILE A 268 2.49 -30.46 -0.13
C ILE A 268 1.04 -30.94 0.05
N TYR A 269 0.05 -30.17 -0.40
CA TYR A 269 -1.36 -30.53 -0.29
C TYR A 269 -1.67 -31.88 -0.99
N MET A 270 -1.12 -32.11 -2.18
CA MET A 270 -1.34 -33.32 -2.97
C MET A 270 -0.60 -34.55 -2.44
N LEU A 271 0.63 -34.37 -1.97
CA LEU A 271 1.51 -35.49 -1.57
C LEU A 271 1.40 -35.84 -0.08
N GLN A 272 0.91 -34.92 0.75
CA GLN A 272 0.84 -35.10 2.20
C GLN A 272 -0.60 -34.90 2.71
N PRO A 273 -1.46 -35.94 2.69
CA PRO A 273 -2.87 -35.80 3.08
C PRO A 273 -3.12 -35.26 4.49
N GLN A 274 -2.19 -35.49 5.42
CA GLN A 274 -2.25 -35.03 6.81
C GLN A 274 -1.77 -33.57 7.00
N SER A 275 -1.36 -32.90 5.93
CA SER A 275 -0.86 -31.52 6.03
C SER A 275 -2.01 -30.54 6.32
N HIS A 276 -1.83 -29.74 7.36
CA HIS A 276 -2.56 -28.49 7.59
C HIS A 276 -1.63 -27.30 7.36
N ILE A 277 -2.03 -26.39 6.48
CA ILE A 277 -1.21 -25.32 5.93
C ILE A 277 -1.82 -23.97 6.29
N LEU A 278 -1.06 -23.14 7.00
CA LEU A 278 -1.37 -21.73 7.21
C LEU A 278 -0.56 -20.87 6.23
N ILE A 279 -1.24 -19.98 5.53
CA ILE A 279 -0.63 -18.99 4.64
C ILE A 279 -0.94 -17.61 5.19
N THR A 280 0.10 -16.80 5.39
CA THR A 280 -0.06 -15.46 5.94
C THR A 280 0.90 -14.45 5.31
N ALA A 281 0.52 -13.17 5.37
CA ALA A 281 1.33 -12.05 4.90
C ALA A 281 0.90 -10.77 5.62
N GLY A 282 1.72 -9.72 5.55
CA GLY A 282 1.41 -8.41 6.12
C GLY A 282 0.24 -7.69 5.43
N SER A 283 -0.03 -8.01 4.16
CA SER A 283 -1.05 -7.34 3.34
C SER A 283 -2.13 -8.30 2.83
N ASN A 284 -3.35 -7.77 2.64
CA ASN A 284 -4.43 -8.53 2.02
C ASN A 284 -4.10 -8.89 0.57
N GLY A 285 -3.46 -7.99 -0.20
CA GLY A 285 -3.12 -8.25 -1.60
C GLY A 285 -2.19 -9.45 -1.78
N ALA A 286 -1.16 -9.60 -0.93
CA ALA A 286 -0.28 -10.77 -0.95
C ALA A 286 -1.03 -12.07 -0.61
N CYS A 287 -1.92 -12.02 0.40
CA CYS A 287 -2.76 -13.18 0.74
C CYS A 287 -3.72 -13.55 -0.40
N ASP A 288 -4.34 -12.55 -1.03
CA ASP A 288 -5.32 -12.72 -2.11
C ASP A 288 -4.66 -13.34 -3.36
N GLU A 289 -3.45 -12.90 -3.70
CA GLU A 289 -2.70 -13.42 -4.85
C GLU A 289 -2.40 -14.92 -4.71
N ILE A 290 -1.89 -15.36 -3.55
CA ILE A 290 -1.62 -16.78 -3.29
C ILE A 290 -2.93 -17.57 -3.24
N ALA A 291 -3.93 -17.09 -2.49
CA ALA A 291 -5.21 -17.78 -2.35
C ALA A 291 -5.91 -17.96 -3.69
N LEU A 292 -5.92 -16.94 -4.57
CA LEU A 292 -6.59 -17.00 -5.86
C LEU A 292 -5.93 -18.04 -6.77
N ARG A 293 -4.59 -18.04 -6.84
CA ARG A 293 -3.86 -19.02 -7.65
C ARG A 293 -4.08 -20.45 -7.14
N LEU A 294 -4.12 -20.66 -5.83
CA LEU A 294 -4.44 -21.96 -5.24
C LEU A 294 -5.88 -22.38 -5.52
N CYS A 295 -6.86 -21.47 -5.36
CA CYS A 295 -8.26 -21.78 -5.68
C CYS A 295 -8.41 -22.20 -7.14
N ASN A 296 -7.76 -21.50 -8.06
CA ASN A 296 -7.78 -21.83 -9.49
C ASN A 296 -7.09 -23.18 -9.77
N ALA A 297 -5.94 -23.44 -9.15
CA ALA A 297 -5.19 -24.68 -9.32
C ALA A 297 -5.93 -25.90 -8.73
N LEU A 298 -6.71 -25.70 -7.68
CA LEU A 298 -7.47 -26.74 -7.00
C LEU A 298 -8.89 -26.88 -7.52
N ALA A 299 -9.35 -26.03 -8.45
CA ALA A 299 -10.75 -25.96 -8.88
C ALA A 299 -11.35 -27.31 -9.34
N SER A 300 -10.54 -28.20 -9.92
CA SER A 300 -10.97 -29.54 -10.33
C SER A 300 -11.15 -30.54 -9.18
N ASN A 301 -10.55 -30.27 -8.01
CA ASN A 301 -10.47 -31.15 -6.85
C ASN A 301 -10.89 -30.47 -5.53
N ILE A 302 -11.56 -29.31 -5.57
CA ILE A 302 -12.01 -28.64 -4.35
C ILE A 302 -13.21 -29.41 -3.78
N GLU A 303 -12.96 -30.19 -2.75
CA GLU A 303 -13.98 -30.59 -1.80
C GLU A 303 -14.36 -29.40 -0.91
N ARG A 304 -15.58 -29.41 -0.37
CA ARG A 304 -15.99 -28.45 0.68
C ARG A 304 -14.97 -28.53 1.82
N GLN A 305 -14.44 -27.38 2.25
CA GLN A 305 -13.40 -27.22 3.29
C GLN A 305 -11.93 -27.45 2.87
N THR A 306 -11.61 -27.41 1.58
CA THR A 306 -10.20 -27.47 1.14
C THR A 306 -9.39 -26.22 1.54
N ILE A 307 -9.88 -25.04 1.16
CA ILE A 307 -9.21 -23.76 1.33
C ILE A 307 -10.20 -22.69 1.83
N THR A 308 -9.73 -21.79 2.70
CA THR A 308 -10.51 -20.61 3.11
C THR A 308 -9.65 -19.35 3.25
N ARG A 309 -10.16 -18.24 2.73
CA ARG A 309 -9.57 -16.90 2.85
C ARG A 309 -10.33 -16.09 3.90
N ILE A 310 -9.67 -15.69 4.99
CA ILE A 310 -10.33 -14.94 6.08
C ILE A 310 -9.96 -13.45 6.04
N TYR A 311 -10.94 -12.59 5.82
CA TYR A 311 -10.82 -11.13 5.83
C TYR A 311 -11.25 -10.53 7.18
N SER A 312 -10.67 -9.38 7.52
CA SER A 312 -11.14 -8.53 8.61
C SER A 312 -12.42 -7.79 8.23
N ARG A 313 -13.22 -7.40 9.23
CA ARG A 313 -14.47 -6.65 9.00
C ARG A 313 -14.27 -5.34 8.23
N SER A 314 -13.12 -4.70 8.40
CA SER A 314 -12.75 -3.48 7.67
C SER A 314 -12.70 -3.65 6.15
N TYR A 315 -12.64 -4.89 5.64
CA TYR A 315 -12.64 -5.20 4.21
C TYR A 315 -14.04 -5.36 3.61
N GLU A 316 -15.11 -5.37 4.42
CA GLU A 316 -16.50 -5.54 3.95
C GLU A 316 -16.90 -4.49 2.90
N ASN A 317 -16.53 -3.22 3.11
CA ASN A 317 -16.78 -2.13 2.16
C ASN A 317 -15.97 -2.24 0.85
N ARG A 318 -15.06 -3.21 0.74
CA ARG A 318 -14.22 -3.45 -0.44
C ARG A 318 -14.54 -4.79 -1.10
N ALA A 319 -15.57 -5.50 -0.65
CA ALA A 319 -15.95 -6.82 -1.16
C ALA A 319 -16.21 -6.81 -2.68
N GLU A 320 -16.74 -5.71 -3.23
CA GLU A 320 -16.96 -5.54 -4.68
C GLU A 320 -15.67 -5.55 -5.52
N ASN A 321 -14.50 -5.34 -4.90
CA ASN A 321 -13.20 -5.37 -5.58
C ASN A 321 -12.48 -6.72 -5.42
N ILE A 322 -13.09 -7.69 -4.72
CA ILE A 322 -12.52 -9.02 -4.52
C ILE A 322 -12.91 -9.91 -5.71
N ASN A 323 -11.99 -10.76 -6.17
CA ASN A 323 -12.27 -11.74 -7.20
C ASN A 323 -13.43 -12.67 -6.79
N GLU A 324 -14.34 -13.00 -7.72
CA GLU A 324 -15.52 -13.82 -7.42
C GLU A 324 -15.17 -15.19 -6.82
N THR A 325 -14.12 -15.83 -7.32
CA THR A 325 -13.61 -17.12 -6.79
C THR A 325 -13.12 -16.97 -5.36
N LEU A 326 -12.34 -15.92 -5.08
CA LEU A 326 -11.89 -15.64 -3.71
C LEU A 326 -13.08 -15.35 -2.78
N LEU A 327 -14.07 -14.61 -3.27
CA LEU A 327 -15.25 -14.26 -2.50
C LEU A 327 -16.01 -15.52 -2.07
N GLU A 328 -16.20 -16.47 -2.99
CA GLU A 328 -16.83 -17.77 -2.73
C GLU A 328 -16.08 -18.58 -1.65
N TYR A 329 -14.75 -18.64 -1.70
CA TYR A 329 -13.91 -19.35 -0.74
C TYR A 329 -13.46 -18.48 0.44
N SER A 330 -14.25 -17.48 0.85
CA SER A 330 -13.92 -16.58 1.95
C SER A 330 -15.02 -16.42 2.97
N ASN A 331 -14.71 -15.86 4.12
CA ASN A 331 -15.72 -15.41 5.10
C ASN A 331 -16.50 -14.14 4.66
N LEU A 332 -16.37 -13.74 3.40
CA LEU A 332 -17.09 -12.64 2.76
C LEU A 332 -18.03 -13.11 1.63
N TYR A 333 -18.26 -14.41 1.44
CA TYR A 333 -19.26 -14.88 0.45
C TYR A 333 -20.69 -14.34 0.74
N ALA A 334 -20.94 -13.90 1.97
CA ALA A 334 -22.13 -13.20 2.42
C ALA A 334 -21.73 -11.93 3.20
N ASN A 335 -22.58 -11.44 4.11
CA ASN A 335 -22.14 -10.42 5.07
C ASN A 335 -20.94 -10.93 5.85
N HIS A 336 -20.05 -10.02 6.26
CA HIS A 336 -18.85 -10.40 6.99
C HIS A 336 -19.22 -11.21 8.24
N PHE A 337 -18.63 -12.39 8.36
CA PHE A 337 -18.69 -13.20 9.56
C PHE A 337 -17.28 -13.70 9.91
N LEU A 338 -17.06 -14.07 11.16
CA LEU A 338 -15.81 -14.70 11.58
C LEU A 338 -16.15 -16.12 12.03
N PRO A 339 -15.67 -17.16 11.32
CA PRO A 339 -15.91 -18.54 11.73
C PRO A 339 -15.27 -18.83 13.08
N ASP A 340 -15.84 -19.79 13.82
CA ASP A 340 -15.20 -20.33 15.01
C ASP A 340 -13.85 -20.97 14.65
N VAL A 341 -12.90 -20.88 15.57
CA VAL A 341 -11.54 -21.40 15.37
C VAL A 341 -11.54 -22.90 15.03
N GLU A 342 -12.45 -23.67 15.64
CA GLU A 342 -12.62 -25.11 15.37
C GLU A 342 -13.03 -25.37 13.91
N VAL A 343 -13.86 -24.50 13.34
CA VAL A 343 -14.24 -24.57 11.92
C VAL A 343 -13.06 -24.21 11.04
N LEU A 344 -12.22 -23.27 11.43
CA LEU A 344 -11.00 -22.93 10.67
C LEU A 344 -9.97 -24.07 10.71
N HIS A 345 -9.89 -24.82 11.81
CA HIS A 345 -8.99 -25.98 11.94
C HIS A 345 -9.42 -27.16 11.05
N SER A 346 -10.69 -27.24 10.66
CA SER A 346 -11.14 -28.29 9.73
C SER A 346 -10.70 -28.04 8.28
N TYR A 347 -10.25 -26.83 7.93
CA TYR A 347 -9.69 -26.56 6.61
C TYR A 347 -8.24 -27.05 6.52
N ARG A 348 -7.89 -27.65 5.38
CA ARG A 348 -6.49 -28.03 5.09
C ARG A 348 -5.62 -26.82 4.77
N ILE A 349 -6.19 -25.77 4.17
CA ILE A 349 -5.48 -24.53 3.83
C ILE A 349 -6.24 -23.33 4.39
N VAL A 350 -5.61 -22.55 5.26
CA VAL A 350 -6.17 -21.30 5.80
C VAL A 350 -5.29 -20.14 5.36
N VAL A 351 -5.92 -19.10 4.77
CA VAL A 351 -5.22 -17.90 4.31
C VAL A 351 -5.72 -16.65 5.03
N CYS A 352 -4.85 -15.99 5.79
CA CYS A 352 -5.21 -14.76 6.51
C CYS A 352 -4.01 -13.86 6.81
N THR A 353 -4.23 -12.56 7.01
CA THR A 353 -3.14 -11.62 7.30
C THR A 353 -2.53 -11.84 8.68
N LEU A 354 -1.27 -11.43 8.88
CA LEU A 354 -0.55 -11.54 10.17
C LEU A 354 -1.37 -10.98 11.34
N SER A 355 -1.97 -9.81 11.14
CA SER A 355 -2.84 -9.15 12.12
C SER A 355 -4.10 -9.95 12.46
N LEU A 356 -4.64 -10.70 11.50
CA LEU A 356 -5.83 -11.50 11.71
C LEU A 356 -5.50 -12.82 12.42
N VAL A 357 -4.34 -13.41 12.16
CA VAL A 357 -3.82 -14.53 12.98
C VAL A 357 -3.75 -14.10 14.44
N GLY A 358 -3.23 -12.89 14.73
CA GLY A 358 -3.20 -12.34 16.09
C GLY A 358 -4.56 -12.19 16.74
N ARG A 359 -5.58 -11.80 15.96
CA ARG A 359 -6.97 -11.78 16.42
C ARG A 359 -7.48 -13.18 16.71
N LEU A 360 -7.26 -14.13 15.81
CA LEU A 360 -7.74 -15.51 15.94
C LEU A 360 -7.04 -16.24 17.10
N ALA A 361 -5.79 -15.90 17.40
CA ALA A 361 -5.03 -16.43 18.53
C ALA A 361 -5.72 -16.18 19.88
N THR A 362 -6.60 -15.16 20.00
CA THR A 362 -7.40 -14.96 21.23
C THR A 362 -8.40 -16.10 21.46
N GLY A 363 -8.81 -16.79 20.40
CA GLY A 363 -9.64 -17.99 20.43
C GLY A 363 -8.85 -19.30 20.36
N LYS A 364 -7.54 -19.29 20.69
CA LYS A 364 -6.62 -20.44 20.61
C LYS A 364 -6.38 -20.99 19.18
N PHE A 365 -6.46 -20.12 18.17
CA PHE A 365 -6.12 -20.52 16.80
C PHE A 365 -4.66 -20.95 16.69
N GLY A 366 -4.43 -22.17 16.17
CA GLY A 366 -3.12 -22.79 16.03
C GLY A 366 -2.88 -23.91 17.03
N THR A 367 -3.73 -24.05 18.04
CA THR A 367 -3.64 -25.08 19.07
C THR A 367 -4.97 -25.83 19.20
N GLU A 368 -4.92 -27.15 19.22
CA GLU A 368 -6.06 -28.02 19.49
C GLU A 368 -6.47 -28.00 20.97
N LYS A 369 -7.60 -28.62 21.30
CA LYS A 369 -8.13 -28.68 22.68
C LYS A 369 -7.20 -29.42 23.64
N ASP A 370 -6.44 -30.38 23.14
CA ASP A 370 -5.45 -31.18 23.89
C ASP A 370 -4.08 -30.49 24.02
N GLY A 371 -3.88 -29.33 23.39
CA GLY A 371 -2.63 -28.58 23.42
C GLY A 371 -1.70 -28.85 22.25
N ASN A 372 -2.05 -29.76 21.33
CA ASN A 372 -1.24 -30.04 20.15
C ASN A 372 -1.33 -28.90 19.11
N GLY A 373 -0.28 -28.76 18.31
CA GLY A 373 -0.25 -27.77 17.22
C GLY A 373 -1.07 -28.24 16.03
N VAL A 374 -1.88 -27.35 15.46
CA VAL A 374 -2.73 -27.65 14.30
C VAL A 374 -1.94 -27.62 13.00
N PHE A 375 -1.09 -26.61 12.81
CA PHE A 375 -0.45 -26.34 11.52
C PHE A 375 0.86 -27.10 11.37
N THR A 376 0.88 -28.06 10.47
CA THR A 376 2.09 -28.75 10.02
C THR A 376 3.01 -27.84 9.20
N HIS A 377 2.45 -26.89 8.45
CA HIS A 377 3.20 -25.97 7.59
C HIS A 377 2.69 -24.54 7.80
N VAL A 378 3.62 -23.60 7.96
CA VAL A 378 3.31 -22.17 8.04
C VAL A 378 4.13 -21.44 6.97
N PHE A 379 3.45 -20.76 6.06
CA PHE A 379 4.02 -19.94 5.01
C PHE A 379 3.78 -18.47 5.31
N VAL A 380 4.84 -17.68 5.33
CA VAL A 380 4.76 -16.22 5.47
C VAL A 380 5.36 -15.57 4.22
N ASP A 381 4.53 -14.89 3.42
CA ASP A 381 4.99 -14.12 2.25
C ASP A 381 5.17 -12.64 2.59
N GLU A 382 6.02 -11.96 1.81
CA GLU A 382 6.41 -10.56 1.98
C GLU A 382 6.90 -10.23 3.41
N VAL A 383 7.62 -11.17 4.05
CA VAL A 383 8.10 -11.02 5.44
C VAL A 383 9.00 -9.80 5.60
N ALA A 384 9.79 -9.48 4.57
CA ALA A 384 10.66 -8.33 4.55
C ALA A 384 9.92 -6.99 4.70
N ALA A 385 8.64 -6.93 4.33
CA ALA A 385 7.80 -5.73 4.43
C ALA A 385 7.08 -5.59 5.79
N SER A 386 7.23 -6.56 6.70
CA SER A 386 6.62 -6.56 8.02
C SER A 386 7.67 -6.52 9.12
N THR A 387 7.37 -5.83 10.22
CA THR A 387 8.27 -5.85 11.38
C THR A 387 8.41 -7.28 11.90
N GLU A 388 9.52 -7.60 12.55
CA GLU A 388 9.65 -8.91 13.20
C GLU A 388 8.51 -9.17 14.19
N MET A 389 8.07 -8.14 14.93
CA MET A 389 6.95 -8.29 15.87
C MET A 389 5.61 -8.60 15.18
N GLU A 390 5.32 -8.02 14.02
CA GLU A 390 4.13 -8.40 13.25
C GLU A 390 4.20 -9.86 12.78
N THR A 391 5.38 -10.33 12.38
CA THR A 391 5.57 -11.73 11.98
C THR A 391 5.41 -12.67 13.18
N LEU A 392 5.99 -12.31 14.33
CA LEU A 392 5.90 -13.08 15.57
C LEU A 392 4.47 -13.26 16.09
N VAL A 393 3.55 -12.34 15.76
CA VAL A 393 2.12 -12.50 16.06
C VAL A 393 1.57 -13.80 15.49
N ALA A 394 1.95 -14.16 14.27
CA ALA A 394 1.53 -15.41 13.67
C ALA A 394 2.33 -16.59 14.22
N LEU A 395 3.65 -16.47 14.27
CA LEU A 395 4.53 -17.59 14.62
C LEU A 395 4.31 -18.10 16.05
N THR A 396 4.22 -17.20 17.03
CA THR A 396 4.05 -17.57 18.44
C THR A 396 2.70 -18.24 18.75
N ALA A 397 1.70 -18.03 17.90
CA ALA A 397 0.37 -18.62 18.06
C ALA A 397 0.21 -19.96 17.32
N THR A 398 1.02 -20.22 16.30
CA THR A 398 0.72 -21.29 15.31
C THR A 398 1.83 -22.32 15.15
N LEU A 399 3.07 -22.01 15.52
CA LEU A 399 4.18 -22.96 15.40
C LEU A 399 4.20 -23.98 16.55
N SER A 400 4.46 -25.23 16.19
CA SER A 400 4.77 -26.34 17.07
C SER A 400 6.16 -26.90 16.76
N SER A 401 6.65 -27.87 17.54
CA SER A 401 7.94 -28.53 17.29
C SER A 401 7.98 -29.32 15.98
N ASN A 402 6.81 -29.71 15.45
CA ASN A 402 6.69 -30.49 14.23
C ASN A 402 6.29 -29.64 13.02
N SER A 403 6.17 -28.32 13.21
CA SER A 403 5.80 -27.40 12.13
C SER A 403 7.01 -27.10 11.23
N SER A 404 6.79 -27.04 9.92
CA SER A 404 7.74 -26.47 8.96
C SER A 404 7.38 -25.00 8.73
N LEU A 405 8.38 -24.11 8.82
CA LEU A 405 8.21 -22.68 8.57
C LEU A 405 8.92 -22.29 7.27
N VAL A 406 8.17 -21.71 6.34
CA VAL A 406 8.71 -21.10 5.12
C VAL A 406 8.45 -19.60 5.19
N ILE A 407 9.50 -18.80 5.02
CA ILE A 407 9.39 -17.35 4.90
C ILE A 407 9.90 -16.89 3.54
N ALA A 408 9.19 -15.97 2.92
CA ALA A 408 9.53 -15.44 1.61
C ALA A 408 9.46 -13.92 1.60
N GLY A 409 10.35 -13.30 0.83
CA GLY A 409 10.36 -11.85 0.71
C GLY A 409 11.59 -11.33 -0.02
N ASP A 410 11.79 -10.01 0.09
CA ASP A 410 12.92 -9.31 -0.48
C ASP A 410 13.30 -8.13 0.42
N HIS A 411 14.38 -8.28 1.19
CA HIS A 411 14.89 -7.27 2.11
C HIS A 411 15.53 -6.06 1.39
N GLN A 412 15.73 -6.12 0.07
CA GLN A 412 16.21 -4.99 -0.73
C GLN A 412 15.06 -4.10 -1.23
N GLN A 413 13.79 -4.54 -1.09
CA GLN A 413 12.59 -3.75 -1.37
C GLN A 413 12.11 -3.00 -0.12
N LEU A 414 10.90 -2.42 -0.15
CA LEU A 414 10.33 -1.66 0.96
C LEU A 414 10.22 -2.51 2.23
N GLY A 415 10.88 -2.02 3.30
CA GLY A 415 10.74 -2.56 4.64
C GLY A 415 9.49 -2.06 5.38
N PRO A 416 9.38 -2.38 6.68
CA PRO A 416 8.25 -2.00 7.51
C PRO A 416 8.13 -0.49 7.70
N ILE A 417 6.90 0.01 7.82
CA ILE A 417 6.63 1.43 8.06
C ILE A 417 6.36 1.65 9.56
N LEU A 418 7.24 2.40 10.21
CA LEU A 418 7.13 2.79 11.62
C LEU A 418 6.88 4.29 11.76
N ASN A 419 6.14 4.67 12.80
CA ASN A 419 5.95 6.08 13.13
C ASN A 419 7.16 6.61 13.92
N SER A 420 7.69 5.83 14.86
CA SER A 420 8.86 6.22 15.64
C SER A 420 10.15 5.96 14.89
N LYS A 421 10.79 7.06 14.45
CA LYS A 421 12.19 7.02 14.00
C LYS A 421 13.13 6.50 15.10
N ARG A 422 12.79 6.71 16.37
CA ARG A 422 13.62 6.26 17.49
C ARG A 422 13.56 4.74 17.65
N ALA A 423 12.36 4.15 17.61
CA ALA A 423 12.19 2.70 17.63
C ALA A 423 12.80 2.05 16.38
N ALA A 424 12.61 2.66 15.20
CA ALA A 424 13.24 2.23 13.95
C ALA A 424 14.76 2.15 14.08
N ASN A 425 15.42 3.26 14.44
CA ASN A 425 16.87 3.32 14.63
C ASN A 425 17.39 2.34 15.69
N MET A 426 16.57 1.95 16.67
CA MET A 426 16.91 0.98 17.70
C MET A 426 16.69 -0.48 17.26
N GLY A 427 16.26 -0.73 16.02
CA GLY A 427 16.18 -2.06 15.41
C GLY A 427 14.76 -2.59 15.17
N LEU A 428 13.71 -1.83 15.51
CA LEU A 428 12.32 -2.29 15.24
C LEU A 428 11.99 -2.31 13.73
N GLU A 429 12.75 -1.57 12.92
CA GLU A 429 12.59 -1.54 11.46
C GLU A 429 13.08 -2.81 10.76
N LEU A 430 13.90 -3.62 11.44
CA LEU A 430 14.42 -4.87 10.90
C LEU A 430 13.31 -5.92 10.83
N SER A 431 13.17 -6.54 9.67
CA SER A 431 12.26 -7.68 9.49
C SER A 431 12.87 -8.96 10.07
N LEU A 432 12.01 -9.96 10.37
CA LEU A 432 12.48 -11.28 10.79
C LEU A 432 13.42 -11.90 9.74
N MET A 433 13.08 -11.74 8.46
CA MET A 433 13.86 -12.27 7.34
C MET A 433 15.26 -11.66 7.30
N GLU A 434 15.36 -10.34 7.37
CA GLU A 434 16.65 -9.64 7.36
C GLU A 434 17.53 -10.05 8.55
N ARG A 435 16.94 -10.16 9.75
CA ARG A 435 17.68 -10.63 10.93
C ARG A 435 18.15 -12.07 10.81
N LEU A 436 17.32 -12.97 10.25
CA LEU A 436 17.71 -14.37 10.06
C LEU A 436 18.81 -14.50 9.01
N LEU A 437 18.73 -13.78 7.89
CA LEU A 437 19.77 -13.75 6.86
C LEU A 437 21.13 -13.25 7.37
N ALA A 438 21.14 -12.45 8.44
CA ALA A 438 22.36 -12.00 9.10
C ALA A 438 23.01 -13.06 10.03
N ARG A 439 22.38 -14.21 10.26
CA ARG A 439 22.96 -15.29 11.08
C ARG A 439 23.93 -16.15 10.28
N ASP A 440 24.90 -16.74 10.96
CA ASP A 440 25.97 -17.53 10.35
C ASP A 440 25.46 -18.69 9.48
N CYS A 441 24.38 -19.37 9.90
CA CYS A 441 23.78 -20.47 9.14
C CYS A 441 23.14 -20.03 7.80
N TYR A 442 22.76 -18.76 7.66
CA TYR A 442 22.22 -18.18 6.43
C TYR A 442 23.23 -17.31 5.67
N ARG A 443 24.47 -17.23 6.13
CA ARG A 443 25.49 -16.40 5.49
C ARG A 443 25.74 -16.90 4.06
N VAL A 444 25.91 -15.94 3.16
CA VAL A 444 26.44 -16.17 1.81
C VAL A 444 27.94 -15.87 1.86
N ASP A 445 28.76 -16.77 1.35
CA ASP A 445 30.20 -16.56 1.28
C ASP A 445 30.59 -15.59 0.15
N GLU A 446 31.88 -15.26 0.08
CA GLU A 446 32.43 -14.32 -0.91
C GLU A 446 32.27 -14.81 -2.37
N TYR A 447 32.06 -16.11 -2.56
CA TYR A 447 31.85 -16.74 -3.86
C TYR A 447 30.38 -16.89 -4.22
N GLY A 448 29.46 -16.42 -3.36
CA GLY A 448 28.02 -16.54 -3.56
C GLY A 448 27.44 -17.91 -3.18
N ASN A 449 28.20 -18.79 -2.52
CA ASN A 449 27.69 -20.05 -2.01
C ASN A 449 26.96 -19.84 -0.68
N TYR A 450 25.97 -20.68 -0.44
CA TYR A 450 25.16 -20.66 0.77
C TYR A 450 24.49 -22.01 0.98
N ASN A 451 24.01 -22.27 2.20
CA ASN A 451 23.32 -23.51 2.50
C ASN A 451 21.92 -23.56 1.85
N ARG A 452 21.82 -24.28 0.74
CA ARG A 452 20.57 -24.40 -0.05
C ARG A 452 19.47 -25.23 0.62
N GLN A 453 19.80 -25.94 1.70
CA GLN A 453 18.84 -26.74 2.46
C GLN A 453 17.90 -25.88 3.31
N ILE A 454 18.29 -24.64 3.61
CA ILE A 454 17.52 -23.74 4.45
C ILE A 454 17.23 -22.40 3.80
N GLN A 455 17.85 -22.09 2.66
CA GLN A 455 17.52 -20.89 1.91
C GLN A 455 17.71 -21.10 0.42
N ILE A 456 17.03 -20.29 -0.36
CA ILE A 456 17.23 -20.18 -1.80
C ILE A 456 17.17 -18.72 -2.21
N ARG A 457 17.98 -18.34 -3.20
CA ARG A 457 17.96 -17.02 -3.81
C ARG A 457 17.52 -17.16 -5.27
N LEU A 458 16.33 -16.67 -5.60
CA LEU A 458 15.81 -16.71 -6.97
C LEU A 458 16.51 -15.65 -7.82
N ARG A 459 16.95 -16.01 -9.02
CA ARG A 459 17.77 -15.14 -9.88
C ARG A 459 17.12 -14.78 -11.22
N ARG A 460 16.30 -15.67 -11.76
CA ARG A 460 15.67 -15.51 -13.08
C ARG A 460 14.45 -14.61 -13.00
N ASN A 461 14.52 -13.43 -13.61
CA ASN A 461 13.46 -12.44 -13.72
C ASN A 461 12.66 -12.63 -15.02
N TYR A 462 11.37 -12.94 -14.91
CA TYR A 462 10.47 -13.17 -16.05
C TYR A 462 9.63 -11.94 -16.42
N ARG A 463 9.86 -10.81 -15.74
CA ARG A 463 9.00 -9.63 -15.79
C ARG A 463 9.48 -8.60 -16.79
N SER A 464 10.76 -8.25 -16.69
CA SER A 464 11.30 -6.98 -17.17
C SER A 464 12.33 -7.17 -18.26
N HIS A 465 12.37 -6.22 -19.19
CA HIS A 465 13.36 -6.12 -20.25
C HIS A 465 14.80 -6.28 -19.70
N PRO A 466 15.72 -6.97 -20.41
CA PRO A 466 17.09 -7.21 -19.97
C PRO A 466 17.82 -5.99 -19.42
N GLU A 467 17.82 -4.86 -20.13
CA GLU A 467 18.45 -3.62 -19.66
C GLU A 467 17.83 -3.02 -18.38
N ILE A 468 16.52 -3.20 -18.17
CA ILE A 468 15.85 -2.77 -16.92
C ILE A 468 16.29 -3.69 -15.78
N VAL A 469 16.30 -5.01 -16.00
CA VAL A 469 16.79 -5.99 -15.02
C VAL A 469 18.23 -5.72 -14.67
N LYS A 470 19.09 -5.49 -15.68
CA LYS A 470 20.49 -5.17 -15.51
C LYS A 470 20.69 -3.96 -14.61
N LEU A 471 19.96 -2.86 -14.87
CA LEU A 471 20.05 -1.64 -14.08
C LEU A 471 19.80 -1.91 -12.59
N PHE A 472 18.64 -2.46 -12.22
CA PHE A 472 18.35 -2.67 -10.80
C PHE A 472 19.14 -3.87 -10.21
N SER A 473 19.56 -4.83 -11.04
CA SER A 473 20.42 -5.94 -10.60
C SER A 473 21.79 -5.45 -10.17
N GLU A 474 22.45 -4.62 -10.98
CA GLU A 474 23.76 -4.04 -10.65
C GLU A 474 23.64 -3.12 -9.43
N MET A 475 22.55 -2.36 -9.34
CA MET A 475 22.36 -1.41 -8.24
C MET A 475 21.93 -2.03 -6.90
N PHE A 476 21.23 -3.16 -6.86
CA PHE A 476 20.64 -3.67 -5.60
C PHE A 476 20.83 -5.17 -5.35
N TYR A 477 21.32 -5.92 -6.33
CA TYR A 477 21.43 -7.40 -6.26
C TYR A 477 22.76 -7.91 -6.83
N ASP A 478 23.84 -7.12 -6.71
CA ASP A 478 25.21 -7.48 -7.08
C ASP A 478 25.37 -8.01 -8.52
N GLY A 479 24.52 -7.57 -9.45
CA GLY A 479 24.53 -8.03 -10.85
C GLY A 479 24.13 -9.50 -11.04
N GLN A 480 23.51 -10.14 -10.04
CA GLN A 480 23.25 -11.58 -10.07
C GLN A 480 21.96 -12.00 -10.79
N LEU A 481 21.07 -11.07 -11.14
CA LEU A 481 19.78 -11.39 -11.76
C LEU A 481 19.92 -11.65 -13.25
N LEU A 482 19.12 -12.59 -13.75
CA LEU A 482 19.11 -13.03 -15.15
C LEU A 482 17.75 -12.72 -15.74
N SER A 483 17.68 -12.01 -16.87
CA SER A 483 16.40 -11.73 -17.54
C SER A 483 15.98 -12.93 -18.39
N GLU A 484 14.74 -13.35 -18.20
CA GLU A 484 14.00 -14.39 -18.94
C GLU A 484 12.68 -13.81 -19.49
N ALA A 485 12.63 -12.49 -19.70
CA ALA A 485 11.44 -11.83 -20.20
C ALA A 485 11.11 -12.29 -21.62
N SER A 486 9.82 -12.41 -21.95
CA SER A 486 9.39 -12.86 -23.27
C SER A 486 9.86 -11.90 -24.38
N PRO A 487 10.05 -12.40 -25.63
CA PRO A 487 10.43 -11.56 -26.76
C PRO A 487 9.49 -10.36 -26.98
N ASP A 488 8.20 -10.51 -26.70
CA ASP A 488 7.21 -9.42 -26.80
C ASP A 488 7.53 -8.26 -25.87
N VAL A 489 7.96 -8.54 -24.63
CA VAL A 489 8.38 -7.50 -23.68
C VAL A 489 9.68 -6.84 -24.16
N GLN A 490 10.62 -7.64 -24.66
CA GLN A 490 11.92 -7.15 -25.13
C GLN A 490 11.77 -6.21 -26.34
N GLN A 491 10.89 -6.57 -27.28
CA GLN A 491 10.75 -5.86 -28.55
C GLN A 491 9.71 -4.74 -28.51
N LEU A 492 8.91 -4.64 -27.45
CA LEU A 492 7.75 -3.74 -27.40
C LEU A 492 8.11 -2.30 -27.78
N CYS A 493 9.23 -1.78 -27.28
CA CYS A 493 9.57 -0.35 -27.38
C CYS A 493 10.68 -0.02 -28.39
N ARG A 494 11.22 -1.03 -29.09
CA ARG A 494 12.32 -0.87 -30.04
C ARG A 494 11.99 0.11 -31.16
N ASP A 495 10.78 -0.03 -31.72
CA ASP A 495 10.31 0.75 -32.87
C ASP A 495 9.42 1.94 -32.45
N TRP A 496 9.49 2.38 -31.19
CA TRP A 496 8.73 3.56 -30.74
C TRP A 496 9.35 4.83 -31.33
N HIS A 497 8.55 5.70 -31.98
CA HIS A 497 9.05 6.91 -32.65
C HIS A 497 9.73 7.92 -31.72
N ARG A 498 9.53 7.80 -30.40
CA ARG A 498 10.19 8.60 -29.37
C ARG A 498 11.33 7.88 -28.65
N ALA A 499 11.64 6.63 -28.97
CA ALA A 499 12.78 5.93 -28.40
C ALA A 499 14.08 6.57 -28.91
N PRO A 500 14.92 7.17 -28.04
CA PRO A 500 16.20 7.73 -28.47
C PRO A 500 17.20 6.65 -28.90
N ASN A 501 17.10 5.49 -28.25
CA ASN A 501 17.87 4.29 -28.52
C ASN A 501 16.93 3.07 -28.51
N PRO A 502 16.72 2.39 -29.66
CA PRO A 502 15.87 1.21 -29.77
C PRO A 502 16.24 0.04 -28.84
N GLU A 503 17.52 -0.09 -28.48
CA GLU A 503 18.03 -1.22 -27.67
C GLU A 503 17.99 -0.96 -26.16
N TYR A 504 17.75 0.29 -25.74
CA TYR A 504 17.84 0.69 -24.34
C TYR A 504 16.55 1.39 -23.89
N PRO A 505 15.60 0.66 -23.27
CA PRO A 505 14.25 1.17 -22.97
C PRO A 505 14.17 1.92 -21.63
N ILE A 506 15.25 2.60 -21.25
CA ILE A 506 15.30 3.46 -20.07
C ILE A 506 15.62 4.87 -20.54
N ILE A 507 14.69 5.80 -20.30
CA ILE A 507 14.82 7.19 -20.72
C ILE A 507 14.92 8.07 -19.48
N PHE A 508 15.88 8.99 -19.46
CA PHE A 508 15.93 10.06 -18.47
C PHE A 508 15.58 11.40 -19.14
N HIS A 509 14.42 11.96 -18.81
CA HIS A 509 13.97 13.26 -19.27
C HIS A 509 14.39 14.35 -18.27
N SER A 510 15.39 15.14 -18.65
CA SER A 510 15.94 16.26 -17.88
C SER A 510 14.97 17.44 -17.85
N VAL A 511 14.59 17.87 -16.63
CA VAL A 511 13.63 18.95 -16.38
C VAL A 511 14.16 19.92 -15.32
N PHE A 512 14.29 21.21 -15.66
CA PHE A 512 14.72 22.29 -14.75
C PHE A 512 13.55 23.15 -14.23
N GLY A 513 12.42 22.52 -13.93
CA GLY A 513 11.24 23.20 -13.36
C GLY A 513 11.36 23.34 -11.83
N PRO A 514 10.98 24.47 -11.22
CA PRO A 514 11.04 24.64 -9.77
C PRO A 514 9.95 23.85 -9.03
N GLU A 515 10.31 23.23 -7.90
CA GLU A 515 9.33 22.61 -7.00
C GLU A 515 8.42 23.67 -6.35
N GLN A 516 7.14 23.35 -6.21
CA GLN A 516 6.14 24.20 -5.57
C GLN A 516 5.47 23.51 -4.38
N ARG A 517 4.89 24.34 -3.50
CA ARG A 517 4.19 23.91 -2.29
C ARG A 517 2.95 24.77 -2.06
N GLU A 518 1.82 24.16 -1.74
CA GLU A 518 0.61 24.90 -1.36
C GLU A 518 0.68 25.37 0.10
N LYS A 519 -0.03 26.45 0.44
CA LYS A 519 -0.05 27.00 1.81
C LYS A 519 -0.51 26.00 2.88
N ASN A 520 -1.39 25.07 2.51
CA ASN A 520 -1.98 24.07 3.43
C ASN A 520 -1.42 22.66 3.20
N SER A 521 -0.32 22.51 2.45
CA SER A 521 0.30 21.21 2.19
C SER A 521 1.80 21.29 2.38
N THR A 522 2.39 20.30 3.03
CA THR A 522 3.85 20.14 3.13
C THR A 522 4.40 19.23 2.03
N SER A 523 3.52 18.59 1.25
CA SER A 523 3.91 17.83 0.07
C SER A 523 4.23 18.78 -1.07
N ARG A 524 5.09 18.33 -1.98
CA ARG A 524 5.63 19.12 -3.08
C ARG A 524 5.07 18.63 -4.39
N TYR A 525 5.08 19.50 -5.39
CA TYR A 525 4.74 19.15 -6.75
C TYR A 525 5.55 20.00 -7.73
N ASN A 526 5.80 19.48 -8.93
CA ASN A 526 6.54 20.17 -9.98
C ASN A 526 5.65 20.25 -11.22
N PRO A 527 5.06 21.43 -11.54
CA PRO A 527 4.15 21.57 -12.67
C PRO A 527 4.76 21.20 -14.02
N LEU A 528 6.06 21.48 -14.21
CA LEU A 528 6.73 21.19 -15.47
C LEU A 528 6.89 19.68 -15.66
N GLU A 529 7.25 18.94 -14.61
CA GLU A 529 7.27 17.48 -14.69
C GLU A 529 5.87 16.90 -14.98
N ILE A 530 4.80 17.45 -14.39
CA ILE A 530 3.42 17.02 -14.69
C ILE A 530 3.12 17.19 -16.17
N GLN A 531 3.51 18.32 -16.77
CA GLN A 531 3.31 18.55 -18.20
C GLN A 531 4.03 17.50 -19.05
N ILE A 532 5.30 17.19 -18.73
CA ILE A 532 6.08 16.17 -19.44
C ILE A 532 5.47 14.77 -19.27
N VAL A 533 5.01 14.42 -18.06
CA VAL A 533 4.27 13.17 -17.82
C VAL A 533 3.06 13.08 -18.75
N MET A 534 2.23 14.14 -18.80
CA MET A 534 1.04 14.17 -19.63
C MET A 534 1.36 14.13 -21.13
N ASP A 535 2.48 14.70 -21.56
CA ASP A 535 2.94 14.64 -22.94
C ASP A 535 3.37 13.22 -23.36
N TYR A 536 4.01 12.46 -22.47
CA TYR A 536 4.31 11.04 -22.71
C TYR A 536 3.04 10.19 -22.73
N VAL A 537 2.15 10.37 -21.76
CA VAL A 537 0.88 9.63 -21.70
C VAL A 537 0.05 9.87 -22.96
N ARG A 538 -0.08 11.13 -23.39
CA ARG A 538 -0.79 11.48 -24.62
C ARG A 538 -0.16 10.79 -25.83
N ASP A 539 1.15 10.86 -25.96
CA ASP A 539 1.86 10.25 -27.09
C ASP A 539 1.64 8.73 -27.16
N LEU A 540 1.84 8.04 -26.03
CA LEU A 540 1.66 6.60 -25.92
C LEU A 540 0.23 6.16 -26.24
N LEU A 541 -0.79 6.87 -25.73
CA LEU A 541 -2.18 6.52 -25.97
C LEU A 541 -2.67 6.86 -27.39
N CYS A 542 -2.17 7.96 -27.98
CA CYS A 542 -2.63 8.42 -29.30
C CYS A 542 -1.91 7.72 -30.45
N PHE A 543 -0.60 7.52 -30.34
CA PHE A 543 0.23 6.95 -31.42
C PHE A 543 0.56 5.48 -31.20
N GLY A 544 0.43 4.98 -29.96
CA GLY A 544 0.79 3.62 -29.63
C GLY A 544 2.30 3.37 -29.75
N ILE A 545 2.66 2.09 -29.83
CA ILE A 545 4.03 1.66 -30.11
C ILE A 545 3.99 0.59 -31.20
N LYS A 546 4.71 0.79 -32.32
CA LYS A 546 4.74 -0.16 -33.44
C LYS A 546 3.34 -0.50 -34.01
N GLY A 547 2.43 0.47 -34.01
CA GLY A 547 1.02 0.24 -34.40
C GLY A 547 0.21 -0.54 -33.36
N HIS A 548 0.82 -1.02 -32.27
CA HIS A 548 0.09 -1.57 -31.12
C HIS A 548 -0.48 -0.43 -30.29
N LYS A 549 -1.80 -0.51 -30.05
CA LYS A 549 -2.49 0.41 -29.18
C LYS A 549 -2.08 0.15 -27.73
N VAL A 550 -1.49 1.16 -27.08
CA VAL A 550 -1.23 1.13 -25.63
C VAL A 550 -2.55 1.36 -24.90
N LEU A 551 -2.89 0.48 -23.96
CA LEU A 551 -4.06 0.66 -23.11
C LEU A 551 -3.71 1.54 -21.92
N GLN A 552 -4.71 2.24 -21.37
CA GLN A 552 -4.55 3.00 -20.13
C GLN A 552 -4.04 2.12 -18.98
N SER A 553 -4.52 0.87 -18.90
CA SER A 553 -4.10 -0.10 -17.90
C SER A 553 -2.64 -0.51 -17.98
N ASP A 554 -1.98 -0.30 -19.12
CA ASP A 554 -0.58 -0.66 -19.36
C ASP A 554 0.40 0.37 -18.80
N ILE A 555 -0.10 1.55 -18.41
CA ILE A 555 0.69 2.68 -17.92
C ILE A 555 0.52 2.80 -16.40
N GLY A 556 1.65 2.91 -15.70
CA GLY A 556 1.71 3.31 -14.29
C GLY A 556 2.54 4.57 -14.11
N ILE A 557 2.07 5.47 -13.26
CA ILE A 557 2.77 6.71 -12.92
C ILE A 557 3.12 6.70 -11.44
N ILE A 558 4.41 6.69 -11.15
CA ILE A 558 4.94 6.66 -9.79
C ILE A 558 5.51 8.02 -9.45
N THR A 559 5.11 8.58 -8.32
CA THR A 559 5.79 9.75 -7.77
C THR A 559 5.86 9.70 -6.25
N PRO A 560 7.03 10.01 -5.66
CA PRO A 560 7.22 9.97 -4.21
C PRO A 560 6.39 11.01 -3.43
N TYR A 561 5.80 12.00 -4.09
CA TYR A 561 5.09 13.10 -3.42
C TYR A 561 3.58 13.02 -3.62
N LYS A 562 2.84 12.98 -2.50
CA LYS A 562 1.37 12.97 -2.47
C LYS A 562 0.71 14.04 -3.32
N LYS A 563 1.20 15.28 -3.25
CA LYS A 563 0.60 16.36 -4.04
C LYS A 563 0.85 16.18 -5.54
N GLN A 564 2.00 15.64 -5.94
CA GLN A 564 2.31 15.37 -7.34
C GLN A 564 1.33 14.35 -7.94
N TYR A 565 1.14 13.18 -7.32
CA TYR A 565 0.21 12.18 -7.89
C TYR A 565 -1.24 12.65 -7.87
N ILE A 566 -1.66 13.44 -6.86
CA ILE A 566 -3.03 14.01 -6.84
C ILE A 566 -3.24 14.92 -8.05
N ARG A 567 -2.28 15.81 -8.34
CA ARG A 567 -2.37 16.72 -9.49
C ARG A 567 -2.30 15.98 -10.83
N ILE A 568 -1.47 14.96 -10.94
CA ILE A 568 -1.45 14.08 -12.12
C ILE A 568 -2.80 13.38 -12.28
N GLN A 569 -3.35 12.81 -11.21
CA GLN A 569 -4.66 12.14 -11.25
C GLN A 569 -5.78 13.10 -11.66
N GLU A 570 -5.76 14.36 -11.20
CA GLU A 570 -6.70 15.40 -11.63
C GLU A 570 -6.61 15.63 -13.15
N GLU A 571 -5.40 15.77 -13.71
CA GLU A 571 -5.17 15.94 -15.15
C GLU A 571 -5.60 14.71 -15.98
N LEU A 572 -5.36 13.49 -15.48
CA LEU A 572 -5.84 12.25 -16.08
C LEU A 572 -7.37 12.20 -16.12
N ASN A 573 -8.01 12.53 -14.99
CA ASN A 573 -9.46 12.51 -14.85
C ASN A 573 -10.15 13.52 -15.78
N LEU A 574 -9.57 14.71 -15.97
CA LEU A 574 -10.07 15.72 -16.92
C LEU A 574 -10.08 15.22 -18.37
N ARG A 575 -9.24 14.23 -18.70
CA ARG A 575 -9.14 13.60 -20.03
C ARG A 575 -9.84 12.26 -20.13
N ASN A 576 -10.57 11.85 -19.08
CA ASN A 576 -11.23 10.55 -18.95
C ASN A 576 -10.25 9.35 -19.00
N TRP A 577 -9.03 9.52 -18.49
CA TRP A 577 -8.02 8.46 -18.42
C TRP A 577 -8.00 7.75 -17.06
N TYR A 578 -9.16 7.26 -16.64
CA TYR A 578 -9.38 6.73 -15.28
C TYR A 578 -8.64 5.42 -14.98
N GLN A 579 -8.22 4.67 -16.01
CA GLN A 579 -7.57 3.37 -15.82
C GLN A 579 -6.05 3.47 -15.70
N ILE A 580 -5.47 4.66 -15.88
CA ILE A 580 -4.05 4.89 -15.60
C ILE A 580 -3.87 4.96 -14.10
N GLU A 581 -3.04 4.07 -13.57
CA GLU A 581 -2.76 4.03 -12.16
C GLU A 581 -1.69 5.07 -11.80
N THR A 582 -1.99 5.94 -10.83
CA THR A 582 -1.05 6.97 -10.35
C THR A 582 -0.96 6.92 -8.83
N GLY A 583 0.25 6.93 -8.27
CA GLY A 583 0.41 6.84 -6.82
C GLY A 583 1.84 6.95 -6.33
N ALA A 584 2.00 6.76 -5.01
CA ALA A 584 3.29 6.66 -4.35
C ALA A 584 3.93 5.29 -4.59
N VAL A 585 5.23 5.16 -4.35
CA VAL A 585 5.99 3.91 -4.53
C VAL A 585 5.34 2.75 -3.76
N GLU A 586 4.90 3.01 -2.54
CA GLU A 586 4.25 2.04 -1.65
C GLU A 586 2.97 1.44 -2.28
N SER A 587 2.22 2.22 -3.06
CA SER A 587 0.99 1.74 -3.72
C SER A 587 1.22 0.83 -4.92
N PHE A 588 2.46 0.78 -5.41
CA PHE A 588 2.91 -0.07 -6.53
C PHE A 588 3.67 -1.32 -6.07
N GLN A 589 3.85 -1.53 -4.76
CA GLN A 589 4.43 -2.77 -4.25
C GLN A 589 3.57 -3.96 -4.68
N GLY A 590 4.22 -5.01 -5.21
CA GLY A 590 3.55 -6.18 -5.78
C GLY A 590 2.88 -5.95 -7.15
N LYS A 591 2.77 -4.71 -7.63
CA LYS A 591 2.20 -4.40 -8.97
C LYS A 591 3.30 -4.26 -10.01
N GLU A 592 2.90 -4.34 -11.27
CA GLU A 592 3.77 -4.15 -12.44
C GLU A 592 2.95 -3.58 -13.60
N LYS A 593 3.63 -2.86 -14.49
CA LYS A 593 3.03 -2.26 -15.69
C LYS A 593 3.97 -2.38 -16.87
N SER A 594 3.41 -2.45 -18.08
CA SER A 594 4.20 -2.47 -19.32
C SER A 594 5.09 -1.24 -19.41
N ILE A 595 4.53 -0.07 -19.05
CA ILE A 595 5.21 1.22 -19.08
C ILE A 595 5.10 1.88 -17.71
N ILE A 596 6.25 2.28 -17.15
CA ILE A 596 6.31 3.06 -15.91
C ILE A 596 6.92 4.43 -16.18
N ILE A 597 6.24 5.46 -15.70
CA ILE A 597 6.72 6.84 -15.70
C ILE A 597 6.94 7.27 -14.25
N ILE A 598 8.15 7.74 -13.94
CA ILE A 598 8.52 8.19 -12.60
C ILE A 598 8.79 9.70 -12.62
N SER A 599 8.08 10.46 -11.78
CA SER A 599 8.33 11.89 -11.57
C SER A 599 8.92 12.13 -10.18
N PHE A 600 10.16 12.65 -10.14
CA PHE A 600 10.94 12.81 -8.91
C PHE A 600 10.69 14.11 -8.16
N VAL A 601 10.13 15.13 -8.82
CA VAL A 601 9.66 16.42 -8.25
C VAL A 601 10.75 17.35 -7.72
N ARG A 602 11.75 16.83 -7.01
CA ARG A 602 12.75 17.65 -6.32
C ARG A 602 13.66 18.36 -7.29
N SER A 603 13.82 19.66 -7.08
CA SER A 603 14.51 20.54 -8.01
C SER A 603 15.08 21.77 -7.28
N PHE A 604 16.32 22.14 -7.61
CA PHE A 604 17.06 23.27 -7.03
C PHE A 604 17.18 23.24 -5.49
N THR A 605 17.46 22.06 -4.93
CA THR A 605 17.55 21.82 -3.50
C THR A 605 18.70 20.87 -3.16
N ASN A 606 19.26 21.00 -1.95
CA ASN A 606 20.39 20.19 -1.49
C ASN A 606 19.98 18.99 -0.63
N ASN A 607 18.69 18.84 -0.34
CA ASN A 607 18.17 17.76 0.50
C ASN A 607 17.19 16.95 -0.33
N LEU A 608 17.45 15.67 -0.57
CA LEU A 608 16.57 14.83 -1.38
C LEU A 608 15.45 14.22 -0.53
N GLY A 609 15.67 14.09 0.78
CA GLY A 609 14.67 13.60 1.73
C GLY A 609 14.43 12.12 1.50
N PHE A 610 13.18 11.67 1.45
CA PHE A 610 12.88 10.25 1.24
C PHE A 610 13.28 9.70 -0.14
N LEU A 611 13.71 10.56 -1.09
CA LEU A 611 14.33 10.11 -2.35
C LEU A 611 15.68 9.42 -2.10
N GLU A 612 16.32 9.65 -0.94
CA GLU A 612 17.57 9.01 -0.54
C GLU A 612 17.37 7.52 -0.19
N SER A 613 16.13 7.06 -0.07
CA SER A 613 15.83 5.66 0.24
C SER A 613 16.12 4.77 -0.97
N ARG A 614 17.21 4.00 -0.86
CA ARG A 614 17.64 2.99 -1.84
C ARG A 614 16.53 1.97 -2.12
N ASN A 615 15.85 1.47 -1.09
CA ASN A 615 14.75 0.51 -1.18
C ASN A 615 13.55 1.05 -1.97
N ARG A 616 13.18 2.33 -1.78
CA ARG A 616 12.11 2.98 -2.56
C ARG A 616 12.48 3.09 -4.03
N LEU A 617 13.73 3.46 -4.32
CA LEU A 617 14.24 3.55 -5.69
C LEU A 617 14.21 2.16 -6.36
N ASN A 618 14.69 1.12 -5.69
CA ASN A 618 14.64 -0.26 -6.17
C ASN A 618 13.20 -0.69 -6.52
N VAL A 619 12.23 -0.47 -5.61
CA VAL A 619 10.82 -0.77 -5.90
C VAL A 619 10.36 -0.02 -7.13
N ALA A 620 10.60 1.29 -7.22
CA ALA A 620 10.12 2.12 -8.32
C ALA A 620 10.69 1.69 -9.69
N LEU A 621 12.01 1.43 -9.77
CA LEU A 621 12.69 0.99 -11.00
C LEU A 621 12.22 -0.40 -11.45
N SER A 622 11.94 -1.31 -10.51
CA SER A 622 11.57 -2.70 -10.78
C SER A 622 10.09 -2.93 -11.11
N ARG A 623 9.28 -1.86 -11.25
CA ARG A 623 7.85 -1.98 -11.64
C ARG A 623 7.64 -2.07 -13.15
N ALA A 624 8.62 -1.62 -13.95
CA ALA A 624 8.53 -1.55 -15.40
C ALA A 624 8.78 -2.91 -16.04
N ARG A 625 7.90 -3.34 -16.94
CA ARG A 625 8.14 -4.54 -17.76
C ARG A 625 8.93 -4.19 -19.01
N ALA A 626 8.46 -3.25 -19.82
CA ALA A 626 9.04 -2.97 -21.13
C ALA A 626 9.72 -1.61 -21.24
N LEU A 627 9.14 -0.55 -20.65
CA LEU A 627 9.65 0.82 -20.77
C LEU A 627 9.66 1.54 -19.43
N LEU A 628 10.81 2.17 -19.12
CA LEU A 628 11.01 2.98 -17.93
C LEU A 628 11.35 4.42 -18.31
N ILE A 629 10.49 5.36 -17.93
CA ILE A 629 10.70 6.80 -18.17
C ILE A 629 10.90 7.49 -16.83
N LEU A 630 12.07 8.12 -16.67
CA LEU A 630 12.50 8.83 -15.48
C LEU A 630 12.47 10.33 -15.75
N ILE A 631 11.78 11.11 -14.93
CA ILE A 631 11.59 12.55 -15.14
C ILE A 631 12.04 13.30 -13.89
N GLY A 632 12.98 14.23 -14.05
CA GLY A 632 13.43 15.06 -12.94
C GLY A 632 14.59 16.00 -13.29
N ASN A 633 15.04 16.76 -12.28
CA ASN A 633 16.17 17.67 -12.41
C ASN A 633 17.49 16.91 -12.18
N PRO A 634 18.31 16.66 -13.22
CA PRO A 634 19.53 15.87 -13.07
C PRO A 634 20.55 16.54 -12.14
N ARG A 635 20.59 17.88 -12.08
CA ARG A 635 21.49 18.62 -11.18
C ARG A 635 21.17 18.36 -9.70
N THR A 636 19.88 18.27 -9.37
CA THR A 636 19.44 17.99 -7.99
C THR A 636 19.53 16.52 -7.65
N LEU A 637 19.13 15.64 -8.57
CA LEU A 637 19.12 14.20 -8.30
C LEU A 637 20.55 13.63 -8.19
N SER A 638 21.51 14.13 -8.97
CA SER A 638 22.92 13.70 -8.93
C SER A 638 23.65 13.98 -7.60
N ILE A 639 23.00 14.62 -6.61
CA ILE A 639 23.51 14.72 -5.24
C ILE A 639 23.61 13.32 -4.61
N ASN A 640 22.71 12.41 -4.98
CA ASN A 640 22.75 11.01 -4.56
C ASN A 640 23.43 10.15 -5.64
N SER A 641 24.28 9.22 -5.21
CA SER A 641 25.10 8.37 -6.08
C SER A 641 24.30 7.48 -7.01
N ASP A 642 23.17 6.95 -6.54
CA ASP A 642 22.33 6.03 -7.31
C ASP A 642 21.67 6.75 -8.48
N PHE A 643 21.13 7.95 -8.24
CA PHE A 643 20.61 8.79 -9.30
C PHE A 643 21.68 9.26 -10.27
N LYS A 644 22.85 9.67 -9.75
CA LYS A 644 23.99 10.07 -10.58
C LYS A 644 24.37 8.92 -11.54
N HIS A 645 24.46 7.70 -11.02
CA HIS A 645 24.76 6.51 -11.82
C HIS A 645 23.72 6.27 -12.91
N ILE A 646 22.42 6.32 -12.60
CA ILE A 646 21.33 6.18 -13.59
C ILE A 646 21.44 7.24 -14.70
N ILE A 647 21.70 8.49 -14.31
CA ILE A 647 21.84 9.65 -15.22
C ILE A 647 23.04 9.46 -16.15
N GLU A 648 24.19 9.02 -15.62
CA GLU A 648 25.38 8.72 -16.40
C GLU A 648 25.16 7.54 -17.36
N LEU A 649 24.49 6.48 -16.92
CA LEU A 649 24.11 5.36 -17.80
C LEU A 649 23.22 5.82 -18.96
N CYS A 650 22.17 6.62 -18.68
CA CYS A 650 21.31 7.16 -19.73
C CYS A 650 22.06 8.09 -20.68
N ARG A 651 23.07 8.84 -20.20
CA ARG A 651 23.95 9.64 -21.07
C ARG A 651 24.77 8.74 -22.00
N LEU A 652 25.43 7.71 -21.45
CA LEU A 652 26.25 6.77 -22.21
C LEU A 652 25.42 6.02 -23.26
N GLN A 653 24.20 5.63 -22.92
CA GLN A 653 23.26 4.94 -23.81
C GLN A 653 22.51 5.88 -24.76
N ARG A 654 22.79 7.20 -24.70
CA ARG A 654 22.15 8.24 -25.51
C ARG A 654 20.62 8.31 -25.34
N THR A 655 20.13 8.00 -24.14
CA THR A 655 18.70 8.07 -23.76
C THR A 655 18.39 9.17 -22.75
N MET A 656 19.33 10.09 -22.51
CA MET A 656 19.04 11.36 -21.87
C MET A 656 18.39 12.32 -22.88
N VAL A 657 17.22 12.87 -22.53
CA VAL A 657 16.44 13.79 -23.37
C VAL A 657 15.97 15.00 -22.56
N GLY A 658 15.33 15.97 -23.22
CA GLY A 658 14.77 17.15 -22.57
C GLY A 658 15.77 18.32 -22.56
N ALA A 659 15.84 19.03 -21.43
CA ALA A 659 16.74 20.18 -21.31
C ALA A 659 18.21 19.76 -21.19
N SER A 660 19.09 20.42 -21.96
CA SER A 660 20.54 20.22 -21.93
C SER A 660 21.07 20.27 -20.50
N TYR A 661 21.81 19.25 -20.08
CA TYR A 661 22.45 19.21 -18.76
C TYR A 661 23.98 19.21 -18.87
N PHE A 662 24.52 18.49 -19.86
CA PHE A 662 25.93 18.51 -20.18
C PHE A 662 26.22 19.50 -21.33
N ASP A 663 27.44 20.03 -21.36
CA ASP A 663 27.87 21.06 -22.32
C ASP A 663 27.92 20.54 -23.78
N ASP A 664 28.04 19.23 -23.96
CA ASP A 664 28.07 18.52 -25.24
C ASP A 664 26.69 18.05 -25.74
N ASP A 665 25.64 18.09 -24.91
CA ASP A 665 24.28 17.70 -25.28
C ASP A 665 23.73 18.53 -26.47
N GLY A 666 24.28 19.72 -26.70
CA GLY A 666 23.95 20.60 -27.83
C GLY A 666 24.56 20.24 -29.19
N LYS A 667 25.48 19.25 -29.26
CA LYS A 667 26.31 18.96 -30.46
C LYS A 667 25.94 17.65 -31.19
N ASN A 668 24.74 17.11 -31.01
CA ASN A 668 24.30 15.90 -31.71
C ASN A 668 23.68 16.22 -33.10
N PRO A 669 24.13 15.60 -34.21
CA PRO A 669 23.72 15.97 -35.57
C PRO A 669 22.34 15.46 -36.01
N ASN A 670 21.61 14.68 -35.21
CA ASN A 670 20.28 14.16 -35.57
C ASN A 670 19.12 14.95 -34.95
N LYS A 671 19.08 16.26 -35.19
CA LYS A 671 17.89 17.10 -34.91
C LYS A 671 16.92 17.03 -36.09
N CYS A 672 16.09 15.99 -36.13
CA CYS A 672 14.79 16.07 -36.78
C CYS A 672 13.73 15.91 -35.70
N ASN A 673 13.33 17.02 -35.04
CA ASN A 673 12.13 17.09 -34.18
C ASN A 673 11.80 18.51 -33.65
N ASN A 674 12.66 19.51 -33.85
CA ASN A 674 12.34 20.89 -33.43
C ASN A 674 11.30 21.61 -34.32
N GLU A 675 11.10 21.17 -35.57
CA GLU A 675 10.11 21.77 -36.47
C GLU A 675 8.67 21.34 -36.16
N SER A 676 8.47 20.15 -35.62
CA SER A 676 7.14 19.63 -35.29
C SER A 676 6.55 20.32 -34.06
N MET A 677 7.38 20.61 -33.05
CA MET A 677 6.95 21.35 -31.86
C MET A 677 6.61 22.80 -32.18
N THR A 678 7.39 23.50 -33.02
CA THR A 678 7.09 24.88 -33.43
C THR A 678 5.83 24.98 -34.29
N LYS A 679 5.52 23.96 -35.11
CA LYS A 679 4.24 23.88 -35.85
C LYS A 679 3.04 23.63 -34.94
N LEU A 680 3.21 22.86 -33.86
CA LEU A 680 2.18 22.64 -32.84
C LEU A 680 1.93 23.89 -31.98
N THR A 681 2.97 24.63 -31.57
CA THR A 681 2.81 25.89 -30.82
C THR A 681 2.08 26.95 -31.65
N LYS A 682 2.42 27.07 -32.95
CA LYS A 682 1.74 27.97 -33.89
C LYS A 682 0.30 27.55 -34.20
N SER A 683 -0.03 26.27 -34.10
CA SER A 683 -1.40 25.77 -34.27
C SER A 683 -2.25 25.96 -33.02
N LEU A 684 -1.64 25.89 -31.83
CA LEU A 684 -2.30 26.15 -30.54
C LEU A 684 -2.56 27.66 -30.33
N GLU A 685 -1.69 28.53 -30.82
CA GLU A 685 -1.92 29.98 -30.82
C GLU A 685 -3.09 30.41 -31.72
N LYS A 686 -3.34 29.68 -32.82
CA LYS A 686 -4.46 29.91 -33.74
C LYS A 686 -5.83 29.44 -33.22
N LEU A 687 -5.86 28.65 -32.15
CA LEU A 687 -7.10 28.12 -31.56
C LEU A 687 -7.60 28.91 -30.33
N ASN A 688 -6.90 29.98 -29.92
CA ASN A 688 -7.38 30.87 -28.86
C ASN A 688 -8.36 31.92 -29.39
N ILE A 689 -9.64 31.55 -29.38
CA ILE A 689 -10.76 32.49 -29.42
C ILE A 689 -10.75 33.33 -28.12
N SER A 690 -10.52 34.63 -28.30
CA SER A 690 -10.76 35.80 -27.43
C SER A 690 -11.01 35.56 -25.92
N LYS A 691 -10.09 36.10 -25.10
CA LYS A 691 -10.33 36.44 -23.70
C LYS A 691 -11.30 37.62 -23.59
N GLU A 692 -12.59 37.34 -23.42
CA GLU A 692 -13.54 38.23 -22.75
C GLU A 692 -14.78 37.42 -22.35
N ASN A 693 -14.84 37.01 -21.08
CA ASN A 693 -16.05 36.68 -20.29
C ASN A 693 -15.71 35.80 -19.07
N ILE A 694 -14.89 36.28 -18.13
CA ILE A 694 -14.89 35.79 -16.75
C ILE A 694 -14.64 36.99 -15.82
N ASN A 695 -15.70 37.72 -15.49
CA ASN A 695 -15.82 38.47 -14.25
C ASN A 695 -17.28 38.81 -13.98
N ALA A 696 -18.08 37.77 -13.74
CA ALA A 696 -19.39 37.90 -13.13
C ALA A 696 -19.69 36.63 -12.32
N CYS A 697 -19.31 36.65 -11.03
CA CYS A 697 -20.14 36.16 -9.91
C CYS A 697 -19.28 36.09 -8.64
N GLY A 698 -19.50 37.03 -7.72
CA GLY A 698 -19.00 36.91 -6.35
C GLY A 698 -18.54 38.22 -5.75
N LYS A 699 -19.48 39.11 -5.40
CA LYS A 699 -19.40 39.96 -4.20
C LYS A 699 -20.75 40.64 -3.93
N ASN A 700 -21.56 39.98 -3.11
CA ASN A 700 -22.57 40.65 -2.29
C ASN A 700 -22.02 40.72 -0.86
N GLY A 701 -22.07 41.91 -0.27
CA GLY A 701 -21.96 42.11 1.18
C GLY A 701 -20.93 43.17 1.60
N GLY A 702 -21.42 44.36 1.99
CA GLY A 702 -20.64 45.27 2.84
C GLY A 702 -20.86 46.77 2.62
N LYS A 703 -21.93 47.29 3.21
CA LYS A 703 -22.23 48.68 3.61
C LYS A 703 -21.08 49.71 3.51
N SER A 704 -21.38 50.90 2.96
CA SER A 704 -21.42 52.18 3.71
C SER A 704 -21.05 53.41 2.85
N LYS A 705 -22.01 54.36 2.80
CA LYS A 705 -21.87 55.83 2.83
C LYS A 705 -21.18 56.60 1.68
N LYS A 706 -21.97 57.59 1.24
CA LYS A 706 -21.65 58.97 0.83
C LYS A 706 -21.31 59.24 -0.65
N ALA A 707 -22.37 59.72 -1.32
CA ALA A 707 -22.52 61.10 -1.80
C ALA A 707 -21.85 61.53 -3.12
N ARG A 708 -22.74 62.03 -3.99
CA ARG A 708 -22.57 63.21 -4.89
C ARG A 708 -21.57 62.99 -6.05
N THR A 709 -21.82 63.39 -7.29
CA THR A 709 -22.80 64.29 -7.92
C THR A 709 -22.58 64.20 -9.43
N ARG A 710 -23.66 64.42 -10.21
CA ARG A 710 -23.68 65.10 -11.52
C ARG A 710 -22.94 64.41 -12.68
N ALA A 711 -23.41 64.44 -13.92
CA ALA A 711 -24.63 64.96 -14.51
C ALA A 711 -24.64 64.55 -16.00
N ARG A 712 -25.87 64.40 -16.54
CA ARG A 712 -26.31 64.89 -17.85
C ARG A 712 -25.56 64.38 -19.08
N LYS A 713 -26.23 63.62 -19.95
CA LYS A 713 -27.12 64.06 -21.06
C LYS A 713 -26.46 63.42 -22.30
N ASN A 714 -27.13 62.96 -23.34
CA ASN A 714 -28.48 63.17 -23.82
C ASN A 714 -28.75 62.07 -24.87
N GLN A 715 -30.02 61.70 -25.00
CA GLN A 715 -30.81 61.55 -26.25
C GLN A 715 -30.14 60.99 -27.53
N ALA A 716 -30.82 60.26 -28.41
CA ALA A 716 -32.13 59.62 -28.46
C ALA A 716 -32.25 59.01 -29.87
N ASN A 717 -33.06 57.95 -29.95
CA ASN A 717 -34.04 57.66 -31.01
C ASN A 717 -33.63 57.37 -32.45
N ASN A 718 -34.26 56.26 -32.89
CA ASN A 718 -34.97 56.05 -34.15
C ASN A 718 -34.12 55.70 -35.38
N ASN A 719 -34.60 54.92 -36.35
CA ASN A 719 -35.57 53.84 -36.50
C ASN A 719 -35.53 53.51 -38.02
N ASN A 720 -35.93 52.29 -38.38
CA ASN A 720 -36.56 51.91 -39.66
C ASN A 720 -35.73 51.58 -40.94
N THR A 721 -36.02 50.36 -41.45
CA THR A 721 -36.38 49.96 -42.84
C THR A 721 -35.35 50.11 -43.97
N ALA A 722 -35.29 49.34 -45.06
CA ALA A 722 -35.87 48.08 -45.58
C ALA A 722 -35.22 47.81 -46.98
N ALA A 723 -35.38 46.59 -47.52
CA ALA A 723 -35.39 46.19 -48.96
C ALA A 723 -34.06 46.26 -49.78
N ALA A 724 -33.53 45.12 -50.27
CA ALA A 724 -33.73 44.47 -51.60
C ALA A 724 -32.48 44.71 -52.50
N THR A 725 -31.98 43.90 -53.46
CA THR A 725 -32.48 42.78 -54.27
C THR A 725 -31.29 42.17 -55.10
N THR A 726 -31.37 40.88 -55.47
CA THR A 726 -30.84 40.17 -56.70
C THR A 726 -29.31 40.15 -56.99
N THR A 727 -28.62 39.13 -57.57
CA THR A 727 -28.82 38.05 -58.59
C THR A 727 -27.72 36.98 -58.41
N MET A 728 -28.00 35.66 -58.30
CA MET A 728 -28.07 34.58 -59.32
C MET A 728 -26.76 34.03 -59.95
N ASN A 729 -26.53 32.71 -59.72
CA ASN A 729 -26.12 31.61 -60.63
C ASN A 729 -25.66 30.40 -59.75
N GLU A 730 -26.44 29.31 -59.54
CA GLU A 730 -26.70 28.13 -60.40
C GLU A 730 -25.43 27.41 -60.91
N GLY A 731 -25.22 26.09 -60.82
CA GLY A 731 -25.99 24.90 -60.38
C GLY A 731 -25.00 23.76 -60.01
N ALA A 732 -25.32 22.48 -59.77
CA ALA A 732 -26.55 21.71 -59.89
C ALA A 732 -26.41 20.34 -59.15
N THR A 733 -27.56 19.85 -58.60
CA THR A 733 -28.09 18.46 -58.56
C THR A 733 -27.31 17.29 -57.91
N THR A 734 -27.69 16.71 -56.75
CA THR A 734 -28.84 15.82 -56.37
C THR A 734 -28.83 14.38 -56.94
N VAL A 735 -29.01 13.36 -56.09
CA VAL A 735 -30.20 12.45 -56.04
C VAL A 735 -29.98 11.16 -55.18
N ASN A 736 -30.88 11.02 -54.20
CA ASN A 736 -31.61 9.88 -53.62
C ASN A 736 -31.02 8.75 -52.74
N ASP A 737 -31.67 8.70 -51.56
CA ASP A 737 -32.07 7.58 -50.72
C ASP A 737 -32.48 6.27 -51.43
N VAL A 738 -32.19 5.14 -50.78
CA VAL A 738 -33.14 4.16 -50.19
C VAL A 738 -32.38 2.84 -49.96
N LEU A 739 -32.28 2.41 -48.71
CA LEU A 739 -32.61 1.04 -48.27
C LEU A 739 -32.56 0.95 -46.73
N LYS A 740 -33.76 0.80 -46.17
CA LYS A 740 -34.02 0.36 -44.80
C LYS A 740 -33.70 -1.13 -44.69
N SER A 741 -32.99 -1.55 -43.64
CA SER A 741 -33.42 -2.65 -42.76
C SER A 741 -32.46 -2.87 -41.59
N ASN A 742 -32.99 -2.70 -40.37
CA ASN A 742 -32.81 -3.53 -39.18
C ASN A 742 -31.38 -3.96 -38.77
N ASN A 743 -30.84 -3.31 -37.73
CA ASN A 743 -30.85 -3.92 -36.39
C ASN A 743 -30.51 -2.90 -35.29
N SER A 744 -31.49 -2.71 -34.41
CA SER A 744 -31.39 -2.14 -33.06
C SER A 744 -30.36 -2.93 -32.22
N SER A 745 -29.51 -2.32 -31.40
CA SER A 745 -29.93 -1.81 -30.09
C SER A 745 -28.91 -0.82 -29.49
N LYS A 746 -29.41 0.36 -29.11
CA LYS A 746 -28.70 1.40 -28.35
C LYS A 746 -28.41 0.92 -26.91
N PHE A 747 -27.14 0.79 -26.55
CA PHE A 747 -26.71 0.87 -25.16
C PHE A 747 -26.78 2.33 -24.70
N LYS A 748 -27.77 2.66 -23.87
CA LYS A 748 -27.80 3.90 -23.07
C LYS A 748 -27.45 3.55 -21.64
N SER A 749 -26.35 4.10 -21.17
CA SER A 749 -25.98 4.12 -19.75
C SER A 749 -27.05 4.86 -18.93
N LYS A 750 -27.57 4.19 -17.90
CA LYS A 750 -28.32 4.84 -16.81
C LYS A 750 -28.08 4.11 -15.50
N LYS A 751 -27.45 4.84 -14.57
CA LYS A 751 -27.68 4.83 -13.11
C LYS A 751 -27.74 3.47 -12.39
N CYS A 752 -26.60 3.00 -11.89
CA CYS A 752 -26.54 2.05 -10.78
C CYS A 752 -26.60 2.79 -9.44
N TYR A 753 -27.81 2.97 -8.90
CA TYR A 753 -28.04 3.29 -7.48
C TYR A 753 -29.33 2.66 -6.92
N PHE A 754 -29.87 1.64 -7.60
CA PHE A 754 -31.18 1.05 -7.27
C PHE A 754 -31.19 -0.47 -7.08
N TYR A 755 -30.03 -1.13 -7.11
CA TYR A 755 -29.98 -2.61 -7.09
C TYR A 755 -29.98 -3.25 -5.69
N TYR A 756 -29.75 -2.48 -4.61
CA TYR A 756 -29.67 -3.04 -3.25
C TYR A 756 -31.00 -3.08 -2.48
N LYS A 757 -32.05 -2.36 -2.91
CA LYS A 757 -33.33 -2.27 -2.16
C LYS A 757 -34.39 -3.31 -2.59
N LEU A 758 -34.18 -3.98 -3.73
CA LEU A 758 -35.12 -4.98 -4.29
C LEU A 758 -34.77 -6.44 -3.95
N ARG A 759 -33.57 -6.71 -3.41
CA ARG A 759 -33.17 -8.06 -2.95
C ARG A 759 -33.51 -8.33 -1.47
N SER A 760 -33.57 -7.31 -0.61
CA SER A 760 -33.99 -7.50 0.80
C SER A 760 -35.48 -7.81 0.93
N THR A 761 -36.32 -7.13 0.15
CA THR A 761 -37.79 -7.28 0.19
C THR A 761 -38.31 -8.59 -0.41
N LYS A 762 -37.54 -9.26 -1.27
CA LYS A 762 -37.88 -10.60 -1.80
C LYS A 762 -37.43 -11.76 -0.90
N ARG A 763 -36.48 -11.56 0.03
CA ARG A 763 -36.04 -12.61 0.97
C ARG A 763 -36.78 -12.59 2.31
N GLU A 764 -37.32 -11.45 2.75
CA GLU A 764 -38.24 -11.42 3.91
C GLU A 764 -39.58 -12.10 3.60
N LYS A 765 -40.06 -12.06 2.34
CA LYS A 765 -41.26 -12.80 1.92
C LYS A 765 -41.04 -14.31 1.71
N ALA A 766 -39.78 -14.77 1.62
CA ALA A 766 -39.45 -16.20 1.52
C ALA A 766 -39.22 -16.85 2.90
N LYS A 767 -38.82 -16.08 3.93
CA LYS A 767 -38.71 -16.56 5.32
C LYS A 767 -40.04 -16.65 6.06
N ALA A 768 -41.12 -16.05 5.55
CA ALA A 768 -42.47 -16.15 6.13
C ALA A 768 -43.29 -17.33 5.57
N LYS A 769 -42.74 -18.18 4.69
CA LYS A 769 -43.44 -19.31 4.06
C LYS A 769 -42.80 -20.69 4.32
N SER A 770 -41.84 -20.79 5.24
CA SER A 770 -41.15 -22.05 5.58
C SER A 770 -41.18 -22.40 7.07
N VAL A 771 -42.17 -21.92 7.83
CA VAL A 771 -42.36 -22.21 9.26
C VAL A 771 -43.64 -23.01 9.54
N GLU A 772 -44.38 -23.43 8.50
CA GLU A 772 -45.51 -24.35 8.63
C GLU A 772 -45.29 -25.57 7.73
N SER A 773 -44.64 -26.60 8.28
CA SER A 773 -44.73 -28.04 7.91
C SER A 773 -43.41 -28.74 8.23
N HIS A 774 -43.26 -29.21 9.46
CA HIS A 774 -42.60 -30.48 9.80
C HIS A 774 -42.75 -30.71 11.30
N ASP A 775 -43.98 -31.06 11.67
CA ASP A 775 -44.24 -32.06 12.70
C ASP A 775 -44.99 -33.19 12.00
N VAL A 776 -44.85 -34.42 12.52
CA VAL A 776 -45.44 -35.71 12.11
C VAL A 776 -44.43 -36.70 11.48
N ASP A 777 -44.01 -37.60 12.37
CA ASP A 777 -43.74 -39.04 12.23
C ASP A 777 -42.36 -39.60 11.83
N ARG A 778 -41.81 -40.31 12.83
CA ARG A 778 -40.86 -41.44 12.88
C ARG A 778 -39.37 -41.20 12.69
#